data_AF-A0A8T0EL71-F1
#
_entry.id   AF-A0A8T0EL71-F1
#
_cell.length_a   1.000
_cell.length_b   1.000
_cell.length_c   1.000
_cell.angle_alpha   90.00
_cell.angle_beta   90.00
_cell.angle_gamma   90.00
#
_symmetry.space_group_name_H-M   'P 1'
#
loop_
_entity.id
_entity.type
_entity.pdbx_description
1 polymer ?
#
loop_
_entity_poly.entity_id
_entity_poly.type
_entity_poly.pdbx_seq_one_letter_code
_entity_poly.pdbx_strand_id
1 'polypeptide(L)'
;MDKQRGEASDVLGKKIIPVNFMEHWPPACLAIQFASTQYIPWKLQESDHVKEPEKPSDSKHWDPICVKRVARQIADGYNYLRMPKRSISIKEMKTAELASEYYSCTPMREDINMEDSSKQKIVISAHPRQRYLAEDLKSMFEKSGHEVWCSVDLLDFQMNLGSEDITNIDPTTPRNLPTIQEGDVFFSQNDGEVIYSSFGDKKSLTSMKEQETFGRRPLSRLMSQFSDISQPSTLSREKLDHLKTFQKKVDEASVIIVLVSEAYTKSTFSHQQVFYCEHRKRVVLVKCDAAPIPKWFRLLMGNDMIPKYNNPQFECVLKARVKRAINPCSSETPKDATSEAKVNYLVNFLKRNLPLQDMCVYITGSSKLQTQRAEEICRAIGRELAKVEKISLVTGGFYGAADITAKTFNDYRENNAPFSSEESAVVHILPIHDPEDLTAKARQNPDGSFEAVPYGKTMFLGDSVKERETVVARLLDTCIVIEGGPGVVHEVEEFIWNDHFVIPIMSTGGAAGGQYGVPVKIFEVPPGVDDTDWSVLSEKEATPEEVAKAVVNIMISLKKALVSPPNTLKKSTAILKRKSRRKLLCRRQDLQEIELVPVPNKIPLSAMRNVYEMRESSEVSQCSSDEPSSIVKVKRSWWRRFLNALKHKN
;
A
#
# COMPACT_ATOMS: atom_id res chain seq x y z
N MET A 1 5.18 0.57 1.66
CA MET A 1 6.36 0.36 2.55
C MET A 1 6.57 1.49 3.56
N ASP A 2 6.38 2.78 3.25
CA ASP A 2 6.51 3.81 4.31
C ASP A 2 5.40 3.68 5.37
N LYS A 3 4.18 3.30 4.97
CA LYS A 3 3.07 2.90 5.88
C LYS A 3 3.49 1.76 6.84
N GLN A 4 4.04 0.67 6.31
CA GLN A 4 4.55 -0.48 7.10
C GLN A 4 5.83 -0.20 7.91
N ARG A 5 6.69 0.74 7.47
CA ARG A 5 7.91 1.10 8.22
C ARG A 5 7.61 2.05 9.37
N GLY A 6 6.67 2.98 9.20
CA GLY A 6 6.14 3.79 10.30
C GLY A 6 5.48 2.91 11.37
N GLU A 7 4.63 1.96 10.95
CA GLU A 7 4.03 0.93 11.82
C GLU A 7 5.06 0.19 12.69
N ALA A 8 6.15 -0.29 12.08
CA ALA A 8 7.15 -1.06 12.80
C ALA A 8 7.96 -0.20 13.79
N SER A 9 8.08 1.11 13.60
CA SER A 9 8.92 1.93 14.49
C SER A 9 8.20 2.41 15.73
N ASP A 10 6.94 2.82 15.60
CA ASP A 10 6.13 3.26 16.74
C ASP A 10 5.87 2.10 17.70
N VAL A 11 5.59 0.90 17.17
CA VAL A 11 5.39 -0.32 18.00
C VAL A 11 6.72 -0.84 18.61
N LEU A 12 7.86 -0.64 17.94
CA LEU A 12 9.18 -1.07 18.44
C LEU A 12 9.93 0.01 19.24
N GLY A 13 9.34 1.18 19.47
CA GLY A 13 10.01 2.32 20.10
C GLY A 13 11.25 2.81 19.34
N LYS A 14 11.35 2.51 18.03
CA LYS A 14 12.46 2.94 17.19
C LYS A 14 12.16 4.34 16.66
N LYS A 15 13.08 5.27 16.85
CA LYS A 15 12.94 6.62 16.31
C LYS A 15 13.28 6.61 14.81
N ILE A 16 12.29 6.86 13.96
CA ILE A 16 12.52 7.15 12.53
C ILE A 16 12.84 8.64 12.39
N ILE A 17 13.86 8.96 11.59
CA ILE A 17 14.13 10.32 11.13
C ILE A 17 13.66 10.38 9.66
N PRO A 18 12.41 10.78 9.39
CA PRO A 18 11.95 10.92 8.02
C PRO A 18 12.70 12.07 7.34
N VAL A 19 13.22 11.79 6.15
CA VAL A 19 13.85 12.77 5.28
C VAL A 19 12.93 12.92 4.09
N ASN A 20 12.34 14.10 3.94
CA ASN A 20 11.46 14.36 2.84
C ASN A 20 12.26 14.96 1.67
N PHE A 21 12.16 14.34 0.50
CA PHE A 21 12.75 14.81 -0.76
C PHE A 21 11.71 15.39 -1.72
N MET A 22 10.43 15.41 -1.35
CA MET A 22 9.37 16.04 -2.14
C MET A 22 9.39 17.54 -1.90
N GLU A 23 9.11 18.32 -2.94
CA GLU A 23 8.95 19.78 -2.81
C GLU A 23 7.74 20.14 -1.94
N HIS A 24 6.74 19.26 -1.88
CA HIS A 24 5.49 19.46 -1.15
C HIS A 24 5.26 18.26 -0.22
N TRP A 25 5.36 18.47 1.09
CA TRP A 25 5.20 17.44 2.13
C TRP A 25 4.59 18.02 3.40
N PRO A 26 3.80 17.23 4.14
CA PRO A 26 3.33 15.87 3.82
C PRO A 26 2.26 15.83 2.71
N PRO A 27 2.11 14.72 1.97
CA PRO A 27 0.95 14.53 1.09
C PRO A 27 -0.32 14.80 1.87
N ALA A 28 -1.28 15.50 1.26
CA ALA A 28 -2.50 15.90 1.96
C ALA A 28 -3.23 14.70 2.60
N CYS A 29 -3.27 13.54 1.94
CA CYS A 29 -3.91 12.33 2.47
C CYS A 29 -3.20 11.71 3.69
N LEU A 30 -1.90 11.97 3.88
CA LEU A 30 -1.09 11.49 5.01
C LEU A 30 -0.71 12.61 5.98
N ALA A 31 -1.28 13.80 5.79
CA ALA A 31 -0.91 14.98 6.56
C ALA A 31 -1.07 14.78 8.06
N ILE A 32 -2.14 14.11 8.52
CA ILE A 32 -2.32 13.82 9.94
C ILE A 32 -1.30 12.79 10.46
N GLN A 33 -1.03 11.74 9.68
CA GLN A 33 -0.03 10.74 10.06
C GLN A 33 1.37 11.37 10.21
N PHE A 34 1.67 12.41 9.41
CA PHE A 34 2.95 13.09 9.41
C PHE A 34 2.98 14.45 10.13
N ALA A 35 1.84 14.96 10.62
CA ALA A 35 1.74 16.28 11.28
C ALA A 35 2.56 16.38 12.57
N SER A 36 2.82 15.24 13.22
CA SER A 36 3.66 15.12 14.41
C SER A 36 5.05 14.56 14.13
N THR A 37 5.31 14.03 12.93
CA THR A 37 6.62 13.45 12.64
C THR A 37 7.59 14.57 12.29
N GLN A 38 8.55 14.81 13.18
CA GLN A 38 9.67 15.70 12.89
C GLN A 38 10.41 15.17 11.67
N TYR A 39 10.28 15.86 10.53
CA TYR A 39 11.00 15.52 9.32
C TYR A 39 12.07 16.56 9.04
N ILE A 40 13.12 16.13 8.34
CA ILE A 40 14.14 17.02 7.82
C ILE A 40 13.70 17.45 6.42
N PRO A 41 13.27 18.70 6.21
CA PRO A 41 12.95 19.19 4.87
C PRO A 41 14.24 19.28 4.05
N TRP A 42 14.23 18.81 2.80
CA TRP A 42 15.42 18.90 1.94
C TRP A 42 15.65 20.30 1.38
N LYS A 43 14.59 21.07 1.09
CA LYS A 43 14.63 22.52 0.83
C LYS A 43 14.12 23.27 2.06
N LEU A 44 14.80 24.34 2.48
CA LEU A 44 14.22 25.26 3.47
C LEU A 44 13.15 26.06 2.72
N GLN A 45 11.95 26.23 3.31
CA GLN A 45 11.03 27.23 2.79
C GLN A 45 11.76 28.57 2.88
N GLU A 46 12.07 29.14 1.72
CA GLU A 46 12.69 30.46 1.63
C GLU A 46 11.76 31.44 2.33
N SER A 47 12.16 31.88 3.53
CA SER A 47 11.44 32.89 4.29
C SER A 47 11.66 34.24 3.62
N ASP A 48 10.68 34.69 2.84
CA ASP A 48 10.30 36.06 2.42
C ASP A 48 11.38 37.09 2.02
N HIS A 49 12.66 36.76 1.96
CA HIS A 49 13.70 37.72 1.65
C HIS A 49 14.71 37.20 0.62
N VAL A 50 14.70 37.90 -0.52
CA VAL A 50 15.59 37.84 -1.68
C VAL A 50 15.23 36.76 -2.71
N LYS A 51 14.29 37.13 -3.61
CA LYS A 51 14.11 36.48 -4.91
C LYS A 51 15.34 36.72 -5.78
N GLU A 52 16.27 35.78 -5.83
CA GLU A 52 17.16 35.69 -7.00
C GLU A 52 16.41 35.02 -8.16
N PRO A 53 16.66 35.43 -9.42
CA PRO A 53 15.98 34.86 -10.57
C PRO A 53 16.38 33.39 -10.76
N GLU A 54 15.44 32.49 -10.50
CA GLU A 54 15.60 31.05 -10.73
C GLU A 54 15.89 30.78 -12.22
N LYS A 55 17.11 30.31 -12.50
CA LYS A 55 17.40 29.66 -13.78
C LYS A 55 16.72 28.28 -13.77
N PRO A 56 16.09 27.85 -14.88
CA PRO A 56 15.47 26.52 -14.96
C PRO A 56 16.57 25.46 -14.92
N SER A 57 16.91 25.00 -13.72
CA SER A 57 17.84 23.90 -13.52
C SER A 57 17.13 22.57 -13.75
N ASP A 58 17.70 21.77 -14.65
CA ASP A 58 17.36 20.36 -14.87
C ASP A 58 17.05 19.65 -13.54
N SER A 59 15.84 19.10 -13.43
CA SER A 59 15.28 18.40 -12.25
C SER A 59 16.04 17.14 -11.82
N LYS A 60 17.20 16.86 -12.42
CA LYS A 60 18.01 15.66 -12.21
C LYS A 60 19.12 15.80 -11.17
N HIS A 61 19.43 17.02 -10.71
CA HIS A 61 20.51 17.24 -9.75
C HIS A 61 20.01 17.96 -8.50
N TRP A 62 20.10 17.29 -7.35
CA TRP A 62 19.83 17.92 -6.06
C TRP A 62 20.93 18.92 -5.74
N ASP A 63 20.55 20.09 -5.26
CA ASP A 63 21.49 21.11 -4.79
C ASP A 63 22.43 20.51 -3.72
N PRO A 64 23.75 20.47 -3.97
CA PRO A 64 24.73 19.95 -3.03
C PRO A 64 24.66 20.60 -1.65
N ILE A 65 24.24 21.87 -1.56
CA ILE A 65 24.11 22.61 -0.29
C ILE A 65 22.96 22.03 0.53
N CYS A 66 21.78 21.88 -0.09
CA CYS A 66 20.63 21.22 0.52
C CYS A 66 20.95 19.80 0.99
N VAL A 67 21.60 18.99 0.14
CA VAL A 67 22.01 17.61 0.50
C VAL A 67 22.98 17.59 1.69
N LYS A 68 23.98 18.49 1.70
CA LYS A 68 24.95 18.59 2.80
C LYS A 68 24.27 19.01 4.12
N ARG A 69 23.29 19.92 4.06
CA ARG A 69 22.50 20.33 5.23
C ARG A 69 21.69 19.16 5.78
N VAL A 70 20.93 18.48 4.93
CA VAL A 70 20.13 17.30 5.30
C VAL A 70 21.00 16.22 5.93
N ALA A 71 22.14 15.90 5.30
CA ALA A 71 23.09 14.92 5.84
C ALA A 71 23.63 15.32 7.22
N ARG A 72 23.91 16.61 7.44
CA ARG A 72 24.33 17.13 8.74
C ARG A 72 23.23 16.98 9.79
N GLN A 73 21.99 17.36 9.48
CA GLN A 73 20.87 17.22 10.42
C GLN A 73 20.57 15.76 10.77
N ILE A 74 20.71 14.82 9.83
CA ILE A 74 20.61 13.38 10.11
C ILE A 74 21.72 12.94 11.08
N ALA A 75 22.96 13.38 10.83
CA ALA A 75 24.11 13.07 11.69
C ALA A 75 23.94 13.65 13.10
N ASP A 76 23.47 14.89 13.23
CA ASP A 76 23.21 15.54 14.50
C ASP A 76 22.08 14.85 15.27
N GLY A 77 20.99 14.48 14.58
CA GLY A 77 19.90 13.70 15.16
C GLY A 77 20.36 12.32 15.65
N TYR A 78 21.23 11.65 14.90
CA TYR A 78 21.83 10.38 15.32
C TYR A 78 22.75 10.56 16.54
N ASN A 79 23.58 11.61 16.56
CA ASN A 79 24.50 11.88 17.67
C ASN A 79 23.76 12.25 18.95
N TYR A 80 22.66 13.02 18.85
CA TYR A 80 21.79 13.33 19.99
C TYR A 80 21.21 12.05 20.62
N LEU A 81 20.83 11.07 19.80
CA LEU A 81 20.30 9.78 20.27
C LEU A 81 21.37 8.86 20.84
N ARG A 82 22.62 8.99 20.41
CA ARG A 82 23.75 8.18 20.88
C ARG A 82 24.32 8.67 22.20
N MET A 83 24.05 9.91 22.62
CA MET A 83 24.49 10.41 23.92
C MET A 83 23.95 9.47 25.01
N PRO A 84 24.83 8.80 25.79
CA PRO A 84 24.38 7.98 26.89
C PRO A 84 23.55 8.87 27.80
N LYS A 85 22.33 8.44 28.13
CA LYS A 85 21.51 9.08 29.16
C LYS A 85 22.35 9.07 30.43
N ARG A 86 23.13 10.13 30.66
CA ARG A 86 23.79 10.35 31.94
C ARG A 86 22.66 10.41 32.93
N SER A 87 22.58 9.42 33.81
CA SER A 87 21.68 9.43 34.95
C SER A 87 21.93 10.75 35.67
N ILE A 88 21.02 11.69 35.50
CA ILE A 88 21.04 12.93 36.26
C ILE A 88 20.85 12.47 37.70
N SER A 89 21.92 12.63 38.49
CA SER A 89 21.89 12.37 39.92
C SER A 89 20.75 13.19 40.51
N ILE A 90 19.89 12.54 41.29
CA ILE A 90 18.69 13.09 41.94
C ILE A 90 19.01 14.26 42.91
N LYS A 91 20.30 14.63 43.08
CA LYS A 91 20.73 15.70 44.00
C LYS A 91 20.82 17.12 43.41
N GLU A 92 20.58 17.34 42.11
CA GLU A 92 20.67 18.69 41.50
C GLU A 92 19.40 19.15 40.75
N MET A 93 18.21 18.73 41.18
CA MET A 93 16.94 19.34 40.73
C MET A 93 16.39 20.27 41.81
N LYS A 94 16.95 21.48 41.94
CA LYS A 94 16.26 22.60 42.61
C LYS A 94 16.43 23.97 41.94
N THR A 95 17.01 24.08 40.74
CA THR A 95 17.13 25.41 40.10
C THR A 95 17.26 25.37 38.57
N ALA A 96 16.34 24.68 37.89
CA ALA A 96 16.15 24.83 36.44
C ALA A 96 14.76 24.31 36.00
N GLU A 97 13.70 25.02 36.37
CA GLU A 97 12.37 24.87 35.75
C GLU A 97 12.20 25.99 34.72
N LEU A 98 12.55 25.70 33.46
CA LEU A 98 11.95 26.27 32.25
C LEU A 98 12.63 25.62 31.04
N ALA A 99 11.82 24.95 30.22
CA ALA A 99 12.16 24.27 28.95
C ALA A 99 12.78 22.87 29.04
N SER A 100 11.96 21.84 29.26
CA SER A 100 12.11 20.51 28.65
C SER A 100 11.00 19.54 29.10
N GLU A 101 9.80 19.67 28.55
CA GLU A 101 8.77 18.60 28.59
C GLU A 101 8.42 18.20 27.18
N TYR A 102 9.10 17.20 26.61
CA TYR A 102 8.56 16.44 25.48
C TYR A 102 9.24 15.04 25.41
N TYR A 103 8.39 14.01 25.51
CA TYR A 103 8.60 12.57 25.33
C TYR A 103 9.33 11.79 26.43
N SER A 104 8.54 11.15 27.30
CA SER A 104 8.92 9.88 27.95
C SER A 104 7.76 8.90 27.85
N CYS A 105 7.82 7.98 26.87
CA CYS A 105 7.02 6.74 26.91
C CYS A 105 7.69 5.79 27.91
N THR A 106 7.06 5.57 29.06
CA THR A 106 7.45 4.58 30.05
C THR A 106 6.98 3.18 29.63
N PRO A 107 7.79 2.13 29.82
CA PRO A 107 7.34 0.75 29.61
C PRO A 107 6.43 0.32 30.77
N MET A 108 5.32 -0.35 30.44
CA MET A 108 4.34 -0.82 31.41
C MET A 108 4.97 -1.74 32.44
N ARG A 109 4.93 -1.32 33.70
CA ARG A 109 4.92 -2.23 34.85
C ARG A 109 3.47 -2.40 35.28
N GLU A 110 3.01 -3.64 35.23
CA GLU A 110 1.76 -4.05 35.87
C GLU A 110 2.01 -4.09 37.38
N ASP A 111 1.55 -3.07 38.09
CA ASP A 111 1.21 -3.20 39.50
C ASP A 111 -0.24 -2.75 39.66
N ILE A 112 -1.04 -3.68 40.18
CA ILE A 112 -2.46 -3.58 40.44
C ILE A 112 -2.66 -2.59 41.60
N ASN A 113 -3.33 -1.48 41.33
CA ASN A 113 -4.06 -0.73 42.35
C ASN A 113 -5.40 -0.26 41.77
N MET A 114 -6.47 -0.70 42.44
CA MET A 114 -7.85 -0.28 42.25
C MET A 114 -8.06 1.16 42.73
N GLU A 115 -9.06 1.83 42.14
CA GLU A 115 -9.65 3.11 42.55
C GLU A 115 -9.03 4.43 42.05
N ASP A 116 -8.61 4.45 40.78
CA ASP A 116 -8.77 5.69 39.99
C ASP A 116 -9.45 5.34 38.67
N SER A 117 -10.78 5.46 38.64
CA SER A 117 -11.59 5.19 37.45
C SER A 117 -11.39 6.31 36.44
N SER A 118 -10.21 6.31 35.81
CA SER A 118 -9.91 7.16 34.66
C SER A 118 -11.09 7.06 33.68
N LYS A 119 -11.87 8.15 33.58
CA LYS A 119 -13.04 8.20 32.71
C LYS A 119 -12.57 7.84 31.31
N GLN A 120 -13.14 6.77 30.77
CA GLN A 120 -12.76 6.27 29.46
C GLN A 120 -13.11 7.33 28.42
N LYS A 121 -12.12 7.69 27.61
CA LYS A 121 -12.24 8.75 26.61
C LYS A 121 -12.73 8.17 25.28
N ILE A 122 -13.75 8.80 24.71
CA ILE A 122 -14.33 8.45 23.41
C ILE A 122 -14.12 9.64 22.47
N VAL A 123 -13.66 9.37 21.26
CA VAL A 123 -13.57 10.39 20.20
C VAL A 123 -14.61 10.11 19.13
N ILE A 124 -15.39 11.13 18.76
CA ILE A 124 -16.34 11.07 17.65
C ILE A 124 -15.77 11.84 16.46
N SER A 125 -15.45 11.12 15.38
CA SER A 125 -15.02 11.67 14.11
C SER A 125 -16.24 11.89 13.21
N ALA A 126 -16.54 13.15 12.90
CA ALA A 126 -17.73 13.56 12.17
C ALA A 126 -17.43 14.70 11.19
N HIS A 127 -18.18 14.72 10.09
CA HIS A 127 -18.19 15.84 9.15
C HIS A 127 -18.99 17.01 9.77
N PRO A 128 -18.67 18.29 9.47
CA PRO A 128 -19.40 19.44 10.04
C PRO A 128 -20.91 19.39 9.84
N ARG A 129 -21.37 18.86 8.69
CA ARG A 129 -22.81 18.65 8.41
C ARG A 129 -23.49 17.64 9.34
N GLN A 130 -22.74 16.83 10.08
CA GLN A 130 -23.22 15.83 11.03
C GLN A 130 -23.15 16.32 12.48
N ARG A 131 -22.93 17.61 12.72
CA ARG A 131 -22.75 18.21 14.05
C ARG A 131 -23.83 17.81 15.06
N TYR A 132 -25.11 18.01 14.71
CA TYR A 132 -26.23 17.67 15.60
C TYR A 132 -26.23 16.20 16.02
N LEU A 133 -25.86 15.30 15.10
CA LEU A 133 -25.75 13.89 15.40
C LEU A 133 -24.53 13.59 16.30
N ALA A 134 -23.40 14.25 16.07
CA ALA A 134 -22.23 14.11 16.93
C ALA A 134 -22.53 14.58 18.36
N GLU A 135 -23.25 15.70 18.52
CA GLU A 135 -23.68 16.25 19.81
C GLU A 135 -24.68 15.33 20.54
N ASP A 136 -25.64 14.75 19.83
CA ASP A 136 -26.59 13.78 20.39
C ASP A 136 -25.86 12.53 20.95
N LEU A 137 -24.94 11.96 20.15
CA LEU A 137 -24.12 10.84 20.59
C LEU A 137 -23.17 11.21 21.74
N LYS A 138 -22.63 12.44 21.73
CA LYS A 138 -21.82 12.97 22.82
C LYS A 138 -22.60 12.97 24.12
N SER A 139 -23.80 13.57 24.13
CA SER A 139 -24.67 13.60 25.31
C SER A 139 -25.07 12.18 25.78
N MET A 140 -25.33 11.28 24.85
CA MET A 140 -25.68 9.88 25.15
C MET A 140 -24.55 9.14 25.91
N PHE A 141 -23.29 9.31 25.50
CA PHE A 141 -22.15 8.65 26.13
C PHE A 141 -21.67 9.38 27.40
N GLU A 142 -21.79 10.71 27.47
CA GLU A 142 -21.54 11.49 28.69
C GLU A 142 -22.51 11.10 29.82
N LYS A 143 -23.80 10.94 29.51
CA LYS A 143 -24.80 10.40 30.47
C LYS A 143 -24.45 8.99 30.96
N SER A 144 -23.68 8.24 30.18
CA SER A 144 -23.22 6.89 30.53
C SER A 144 -21.89 6.91 31.31
N GLY A 145 -21.36 8.10 31.66
CA GLY A 145 -20.15 8.28 32.47
C GLY A 145 -18.83 8.35 31.68
N HIS A 146 -18.88 8.45 30.36
CA HIS A 146 -17.68 8.55 29.52
C HIS A 146 -17.29 10.01 29.26
N GLU A 147 -15.99 10.27 29.07
CA GLU A 147 -15.52 11.57 28.57
C GLU A 147 -15.53 11.53 27.04
N VAL A 148 -16.22 12.46 26.39
CA VAL A 148 -16.43 12.42 24.93
C VAL A 148 -15.95 13.71 24.27
N TRP A 149 -15.21 13.58 23.17
CA TRP A 149 -14.75 14.69 22.36
C TRP A 149 -15.15 14.51 20.90
N CYS A 150 -15.62 15.57 20.25
CA CYS A 150 -16.05 15.52 18.85
C CYS A 150 -15.10 16.33 17.96
N SER A 151 -14.78 15.80 16.77
CA SER A 151 -13.92 16.51 15.81
C SER A 151 -14.53 17.81 15.28
N VAL A 152 -15.85 17.96 15.37
CA VAL A 152 -16.57 19.19 15.00
C VAL A 152 -16.41 20.30 16.03
N ASP A 153 -16.08 19.99 17.28
CA ASP A 153 -15.89 20.97 18.37
C ASP A 153 -14.71 21.93 18.08
N LEU A 154 -13.79 21.54 17.17
CA LEU A 154 -12.67 22.39 16.75
C LEU A 154 -13.10 23.61 15.93
N LEU A 155 -14.24 23.54 15.24
CA LEU A 155 -14.70 24.62 14.37
C LEU A 155 -15.33 25.77 15.17
N ASP A 156 -15.80 25.49 16.38
CA ASP A 156 -16.44 26.49 17.25
C ASP A 156 -15.45 27.50 17.84
N PHE A 157 -14.19 27.09 18.01
CA PHE A 157 -13.14 27.99 18.49
C PHE A 157 -12.85 29.14 17.51
N GLN A 158 -13.16 28.97 16.21
CA GLN A 158 -13.01 30.04 15.21
C GLN A 158 -14.22 30.99 15.15
N MET A 159 -15.44 30.50 15.39
CA MET A 159 -16.62 31.37 15.35
C MET A 159 -16.75 32.26 16.59
N ASN A 160 -16.24 31.83 17.74
CA ASN A 160 -16.28 32.63 18.98
C ASN A 160 -15.21 33.75 19.08
N LEU A 161 -14.31 33.87 18.11
CA LEU A 161 -13.29 34.94 18.05
C LEU A 161 -13.62 36.05 17.04
N GLY A 162 -14.79 36.00 16.38
CA GLY A 162 -15.22 36.98 15.39
C GLY A 162 -16.72 37.29 15.46
N SER A 163 -17.07 38.27 16.29
CA SER A 163 -18.31 39.07 16.28
C SER A 163 -19.65 38.34 16.54
N GLU A 164 -20.36 38.87 17.53
CA GLU A 164 -21.83 38.75 17.65
C GLU A 164 -22.50 39.37 16.41
N ASP A 165 -23.73 38.92 16.13
CA ASP A 165 -24.62 39.24 15.00
C ASP A 165 -24.35 38.54 13.66
N ILE A 166 -25.13 37.50 13.37
CA ILE A 166 -26.05 37.38 12.21
C ILE A 166 -26.85 36.08 12.37
N THR A 167 -28.14 36.22 12.68
CA THR A 167 -29.16 35.18 12.51
C THR A 167 -29.51 35.02 11.03
N ASN A 168 -29.66 33.78 10.55
CA ASN A 168 -30.16 33.36 9.24
C ASN A 168 -29.25 33.62 8.02
N ILE A 169 -28.22 32.79 7.82
CA ILE A 169 -27.63 32.52 6.50
C ILE A 169 -27.28 31.02 6.38
N ASP A 170 -27.74 30.41 5.30
CA ASP A 170 -27.49 29.03 4.85
C ASP A 170 -25.96 28.75 4.71
N PRO A 171 -25.39 27.69 5.32
CA PRO A 171 -23.94 27.48 5.33
C PRO A 171 -23.50 26.75 4.06
N THR A 172 -23.55 27.46 2.94
CA THR A 172 -22.55 27.25 1.89
C THR A 172 -21.30 28.02 2.31
N THR A 173 -20.16 27.34 2.29
CA THR A 173 -18.81 27.77 2.69
C THR A 173 -18.55 29.29 2.57
N PRO A 174 -17.94 29.97 3.57
CA PRO A 174 -17.60 31.40 3.48
C PRO A 174 -16.72 31.69 2.25
N ARG A 175 -17.25 32.47 1.31
CA ARG A 175 -16.67 32.74 -0.03
C ARG A 175 -15.56 33.81 -0.09
N ASN A 176 -14.99 34.26 1.03
CA ASN A 176 -14.02 35.36 1.03
C ASN A 176 -12.57 34.89 1.28
N LEU A 177 -12.08 33.97 0.44
CA LEU A 177 -10.66 33.74 0.20
C LEU A 177 -10.43 33.71 -1.32
N PRO A 178 -9.32 34.26 -1.85
CA PRO A 178 -9.11 34.37 -3.28
C PRO A 178 -9.16 32.98 -3.94
N THR A 179 -9.95 32.93 -5.01
CA THR A 179 -10.44 31.76 -5.74
C THR A 179 -9.31 30.83 -6.19
N ILE A 180 -9.24 29.64 -5.61
CA ILE A 180 -8.73 28.45 -6.29
C ILE A 180 -9.96 27.83 -6.94
N GLN A 181 -9.96 27.70 -8.27
CA GLN A 181 -11.02 26.96 -8.97
C GLN A 181 -11.09 25.55 -8.38
N GLU A 182 -12.28 25.16 -7.91
CA GLU A 182 -12.63 23.77 -7.65
C GLU A 182 -12.51 23.03 -8.98
N GLY A 183 -11.33 22.49 -9.26
CA GLY A 183 -11.13 21.54 -10.34
C GLY A 183 -11.84 20.25 -9.98
N ASP A 184 -12.48 19.63 -10.97
CA ASP A 184 -13.18 18.37 -10.83
C ASP A 184 -12.36 17.38 -10.01
N VAL A 185 -12.88 17.04 -8.84
CA VAL A 185 -12.33 16.02 -7.98
C VAL A 185 -12.46 14.70 -8.74
N PHE A 186 -11.34 14.08 -9.10
CA PHE A 186 -11.26 12.74 -9.68
C PHE A 186 -11.65 11.66 -8.65
N PHE A 187 -12.90 11.74 -8.19
CA PHE A 187 -13.68 10.71 -7.50
C PHE A 187 -15.18 10.83 -7.86
N SER A 188 -15.56 11.57 -8.91
CA SER A 188 -16.92 11.52 -9.46
C SER A 188 -17.14 10.18 -10.15
N GLN A 189 -18.00 9.34 -9.56
CA GLN A 189 -18.64 8.20 -10.23
C GLN A 189 -20.00 8.58 -10.83
N ASN A 190 -20.23 9.85 -11.13
CA ASN A 190 -21.33 10.26 -11.99
C ASN A 190 -20.72 10.94 -13.22
N ASP A 191 -20.74 10.22 -14.34
CA ASP A 191 -21.25 10.72 -15.63
C ASP A 191 -21.28 9.55 -16.63
N GLY A 192 -22.44 8.91 -16.68
CA GLY A 192 -22.86 8.15 -17.84
C GLY A 192 -23.84 9.02 -18.61
N GLU A 193 -23.35 9.83 -19.54
CA GLU A 193 -23.93 10.09 -20.87
C GLU A 193 -23.21 11.26 -21.56
N VAL A 194 -22.97 11.09 -22.87
CA VAL A 194 -22.50 12.09 -23.84
C VAL A 194 -21.01 12.47 -23.81
N ILE A 195 -20.14 11.64 -24.40
CA ILE A 195 -19.12 12.10 -25.39
C ILE A 195 -18.83 10.94 -26.38
N TYR A 196 -19.55 10.91 -27.50
CA TYR A 196 -19.08 10.30 -28.75
C TYR A 196 -19.24 11.36 -29.83
N SER A 197 -18.16 12.06 -30.17
CA SER A 197 -17.89 12.55 -31.53
C SER A 197 -16.65 13.44 -31.53
N SER A 198 -15.86 13.28 -32.59
CA SER A 198 -14.73 14.11 -32.98
C SER A 198 -13.40 13.79 -32.28
N PHE A 199 -12.54 13.06 -32.97
CA PHE A 199 -11.27 13.60 -33.45
C PHE A 199 -10.72 12.68 -34.56
N GLY A 200 -11.09 13.05 -35.79
CA GLY A 200 -10.35 12.68 -36.99
C GLY A 200 -9.33 13.76 -37.35
N ASP A 201 -8.36 13.34 -38.16
CA ASP A 201 -7.42 14.11 -38.98
C ASP A 201 -6.11 14.65 -38.39
N LYS A 202 -5.11 13.77 -38.51
CA LYS A 202 -3.81 13.97 -39.19
C LYS A 202 -3.32 15.42 -39.38
N LYS A 203 -2.09 15.67 -38.92
CA LYS A 203 -1.05 16.30 -39.78
C LYS A 203 0.37 15.88 -39.36
N SER A 204 1.09 15.47 -40.40
CA SER A 204 2.51 15.16 -40.51
C SER A 204 3.42 16.26 -39.94
N LEU A 205 4.48 15.87 -39.22
CA LEU A 205 5.76 16.54 -39.33
C LEU A 205 6.93 15.55 -39.13
N THR A 206 7.86 15.61 -40.05
CA THR A 206 9.05 14.79 -40.23
C THR A 206 10.24 15.26 -39.39
N SER A 207 11.11 14.29 -39.05
CA SER A 207 12.57 14.40 -38.87
C SER A 207 13.11 15.16 -37.64
N MET A 208 13.74 14.43 -36.70
CA MET A 208 15.21 14.26 -36.66
C MET A 208 15.58 13.08 -35.76
N LYS A 209 16.48 12.23 -36.27
CA LYS A 209 17.16 11.15 -35.55
C LYS A 209 18.20 11.77 -34.61
N GLU A 210 18.22 11.33 -33.36
CA GLU A 210 19.48 11.23 -32.61
C GLU A 210 19.45 10.01 -31.67
N GLN A 211 20.50 9.21 -31.79
CA GLN A 211 20.75 7.98 -31.04
C GLN A 211 21.16 8.33 -29.60
N GLU A 212 20.33 7.99 -28.63
CA GLU A 212 20.77 7.95 -27.23
C GLU A 212 20.63 6.55 -26.63
N THR A 213 21.75 6.07 -26.09
CA THR A 213 21.93 4.78 -25.46
C THR A 213 21.09 4.65 -24.19
N PHE A 214 20.19 3.67 -24.17
CA PHE A 214 19.31 3.34 -23.05
C PHE A 214 20.08 3.02 -21.75
N GLY A 215 20.11 3.98 -20.84
CA GLY A 215 20.44 3.77 -19.44
C GLY A 215 19.26 3.16 -18.70
N ARG A 216 19.35 1.86 -18.38
CA ARG A 216 18.32 1.11 -17.62
C ARG A 216 18.02 1.78 -16.27
N ARG A 217 16.77 2.17 -16.05
CA ARG A 217 16.26 2.69 -14.78
C ARG A 217 16.32 1.60 -13.69
N PRO A 218 16.76 1.91 -12.45
CA PRO A 218 16.72 0.97 -11.34
C PRO A 218 15.28 0.83 -10.80
N LEU A 219 14.92 -0.41 -10.46
CA LEU A 219 13.65 -0.81 -9.87
C LEU A 219 13.45 -0.17 -8.49
N SER A 220 12.47 0.74 -8.38
CA SER A 220 11.80 1.06 -7.12
C SER A 220 10.41 0.44 -7.15
N ARG A 221 10.10 -0.44 -6.21
CA ARG A 221 8.73 -0.90 -5.95
C ARG A 221 7.85 0.33 -5.73
N LEU A 222 6.90 0.58 -6.62
CA LEU A 222 6.00 1.72 -6.53
C LEU A 222 5.21 1.60 -5.22
N MET A 223 5.50 2.54 -4.32
CA MET A 223 4.62 2.88 -3.21
C MET A 223 3.28 3.33 -3.78
N SER A 224 2.22 3.21 -2.99
CA SER A 224 0.92 3.78 -3.29
C SER A 224 1.02 5.27 -3.66
N GLN A 225 0.96 5.58 -4.95
CA GLN A 225 0.90 6.95 -5.47
C GLN A 225 -0.52 7.52 -5.36
N PHE A 226 -1.15 7.39 -4.18
CA PHE A 226 -2.34 8.19 -3.82
C PHE A 226 -1.98 9.67 -3.55
N SER A 227 -0.86 10.15 -4.08
CA SER A 227 -0.27 11.46 -3.76
C SER A 227 0.05 12.33 -4.98
N ASP A 228 -0.23 11.88 -6.20
CA ASP A 228 -0.13 12.76 -7.39
C ASP A 228 -1.41 13.59 -7.57
N ILE A 229 -1.61 14.52 -6.64
CA ILE A 229 -2.34 15.78 -6.88
C ILE A 229 -1.41 16.88 -6.37
N SER A 230 -0.55 17.36 -7.27
CA SER A 230 0.27 18.56 -7.06
C SER A 230 -0.59 19.81 -7.20
N GLN A 231 -1.48 20.04 -6.23
CA GLN A 231 -1.83 21.40 -5.86
C GLN A 231 -0.97 21.82 -4.66
N PRO A 232 -0.41 23.04 -4.65
CA PRO A 232 0.46 23.51 -3.58
C PRO A 232 -0.34 23.58 -2.28
N SER A 233 -0.22 22.57 -1.44
CA SER A 233 -0.86 22.53 -0.13
C SER A 233 0.08 23.11 0.92
N THR A 234 0.18 24.44 0.96
CA THR A 234 0.60 25.11 2.20
C THR A 234 -0.54 24.93 3.21
N LEU A 235 -0.49 23.85 3.98
CA LEU A 235 -1.40 23.69 5.13
C LEU A 235 -1.24 24.92 6.02
N SER A 236 -2.32 25.68 6.22
CA SER A 236 -2.29 26.81 7.13
C SER A 236 -1.92 26.33 8.53
N ARG A 237 -1.27 27.19 9.32
CA ARG A 237 -0.90 26.89 10.71
C ARG A 237 -2.09 26.39 11.52
N GLU A 238 -3.26 27.01 11.32
CA GLU A 238 -4.53 26.61 11.94
C GLU A 238 -4.92 25.18 11.59
N LYS A 239 -4.87 24.80 10.31
CA LYS A 239 -5.15 23.42 9.88
C LYS A 239 -4.19 22.46 10.58
N LEU A 240 -2.91 22.80 10.67
CA LEU A 240 -1.89 21.96 11.30
C LEU A 240 -2.13 21.79 12.80
N ASP A 241 -2.56 22.84 13.49
CA ASP A 241 -2.92 22.79 14.91
C ASP A 241 -4.21 21.98 15.15
N HIS A 242 -5.18 22.04 14.22
CA HIS A 242 -6.35 21.15 14.24
C HIS A 242 -5.96 19.68 14.09
N LEU A 243 -5.05 19.37 13.15
CA LEU A 243 -4.56 18.00 12.96
C LEU A 243 -3.86 17.49 14.22
N LYS A 244 -3.00 18.30 14.84
CA LYS A 244 -2.32 17.95 16.10
C LYS A 244 -3.30 17.75 17.25
N THR A 245 -4.33 18.57 17.35
CA THR A 245 -5.33 18.45 18.42
C THR A 245 -6.15 17.18 18.25
N PHE A 246 -6.62 16.92 17.03
CA PHE A 246 -7.28 15.65 16.70
C PHE A 246 -6.39 14.46 17.02
N GLN A 247 -5.11 14.53 16.62
CA GLN A 247 -4.12 13.50 16.90
C GLN A 247 -4.01 13.21 18.40
N LYS A 248 -3.78 14.25 19.20
CA LYS A 248 -3.68 14.15 20.67
C LYS A 248 -4.93 13.52 21.28
N LYS A 249 -6.11 13.95 20.84
CA LYS A 249 -7.39 13.43 21.35
C LYS A 249 -7.59 11.96 20.99
N VAL A 250 -7.25 11.57 19.77
CA VAL A 250 -7.29 10.17 19.35
C VAL A 250 -6.28 9.32 20.14
N ASP A 251 -5.07 9.82 20.38
CA ASP A 251 -4.05 9.11 21.14
C ASP A 251 -4.47 8.88 22.60
N GLU A 252 -5.19 9.83 23.19
CA GLU A 252 -5.80 9.71 24.53
C GLU A 252 -7.07 8.84 24.56
N ALA A 253 -7.73 8.62 23.43
CA ALA A 253 -9.00 7.90 23.35
C ALA A 253 -8.83 6.39 23.56
N SER A 254 -9.83 5.78 24.21
CA SER A 254 -9.96 4.32 24.30
C SER A 254 -10.61 3.73 23.03
N VAL A 255 -11.54 4.47 22.42
CA VAL A 255 -12.31 4.06 21.24
C VAL A 255 -12.70 5.28 20.40
N ILE A 256 -12.81 5.07 19.09
CA ILE A 256 -13.22 6.10 18.13
C ILE A 256 -14.53 5.69 17.50
N ILE A 257 -15.48 6.62 17.39
CA ILE A 257 -16.72 6.46 16.63
C ILE A 257 -16.59 7.30 15.36
N VAL A 258 -16.78 6.69 14.19
CA VAL A 258 -16.75 7.41 12.91
C VAL A 258 -18.16 7.46 12.33
N LEU A 259 -18.64 8.68 12.06
CA LEU A 259 -19.95 8.93 11.47
C LEU A 259 -19.85 8.91 9.95
N VAL A 260 -20.12 7.77 9.34
CA VAL A 260 -20.02 7.57 7.90
C VAL A 260 -21.26 8.15 7.20
N SER A 261 -21.04 9.17 6.36
CA SER A 261 -22.03 9.77 5.45
C SER A 261 -21.40 10.02 4.08
N GLU A 262 -22.21 10.37 3.10
CA GLU A 262 -21.72 10.85 1.80
C GLU A 262 -20.79 12.06 1.96
N ALA A 263 -21.18 13.04 2.79
CA ALA A 263 -20.37 14.22 3.05
C ALA A 263 -19.03 13.86 3.71
N TYR A 264 -19.05 12.92 4.66
CA TYR A 264 -17.84 12.43 5.31
C TYR A 264 -16.90 11.72 4.32
N THR A 265 -17.46 10.86 3.48
CA THR A 265 -16.68 10.05 2.52
C THR A 265 -16.23 10.81 1.28
N LYS A 266 -16.69 12.04 1.07
CA LYS A 266 -16.18 12.96 0.02
C LYS A 266 -15.22 14.02 0.56
N SER A 267 -15.19 14.25 1.89
CA SER A 267 -14.35 15.29 2.49
C SER A 267 -12.92 14.83 2.69
N THR A 268 -11.97 15.58 2.12
CA THR A 268 -10.52 15.35 2.26
C THR A 268 -10.07 15.39 3.72
N PHE A 269 -10.66 16.28 4.53
CA PHE A 269 -10.37 16.38 5.96
C PHE A 269 -10.84 15.12 6.72
N SER A 270 -12.05 14.66 6.42
CA SER A 270 -12.61 13.43 7.01
C SER A 270 -11.84 12.18 6.57
N HIS A 271 -11.31 12.14 5.34
CA HIS A 271 -10.40 11.08 4.89
C HIS A 271 -9.17 11.01 5.75
N GLN A 272 -8.49 12.14 5.95
CA GLN A 272 -7.28 12.20 6.77
C GLN A 272 -7.53 11.68 8.19
N GLN A 273 -8.68 12.04 8.79
CA GLN A 273 -9.06 11.56 10.12
C GLN A 273 -9.18 10.03 10.15
N VAL A 274 -9.84 9.41 9.17
CA VAL A 274 -10.01 7.95 9.13
C VAL A 274 -8.69 7.24 8.87
N PHE A 275 -7.87 7.73 7.94
CA PHE A 275 -6.53 7.18 7.71
C PHE A 275 -5.63 7.26 8.95
N TYR A 276 -5.83 8.26 9.80
CA TYR A 276 -5.12 8.32 11.09
C TYR A 276 -5.62 7.25 12.06
N CYS A 277 -6.93 7.02 12.10
CA CYS A 277 -7.57 6.09 13.02
C CYS A 277 -7.34 4.61 12.64
N GLU A 278 -7.28 4.32 11.34
CA GLU A 278 -7.02 2.99 10.76
C GLU A 278 -5.76 2.39 11.41
N HIS A 279 -5.93 1.29 12.17
CA HIS A 279 -4.88 0.57 12.91
C HIS A 279 -4.33 1.18 14.21
N ARG A 280 -4.61 2.44 14.55
CA ARG A 280 -4.11 3.04 15.80
C ARG A 280 -5.01 2.78 17.00
N LYS A 281 -6.32 2.76 16.76
CA LYS A 281 -7.35 2.62 17.79
C LYS A 281 -8.47 1.72 17.29
N ARG A 282 -9.26 1.22 18.23
CA ARG A 282 -10.50 0.51 17.89
C ARG A 282 -11.52 1.52 17.38
N VAL A 283 -12.05 1.25 16.19
CA VAL A 283 -13.02 2.13 15.53
C VAL A 283 -14.38 1.45 15.46
N VAL A 284 -15.43 2.20 15.77
CA VAL A 284 -16.83 1.81 15.63
C VAL A 284 -17.45 2.68 14.54
N LEU A 285 -17.96 2.04 13.48
CA LEU A 285 -18.51 2.73 12.32
C LEU A 285 -20.03 2.87 12.46
N VAL A 286 -20.55 4.07 12.22
CA VAL A 286 -21.99 4.38 12.23
C VAL A 286 -22.38 4.92 10.86
N LYS A 287 -23.22 4.19 10.12
CA LYS A 287 -23.76 4.65 8.84
C LYS A 287 -24.93 5.60 9.10
N CYS A 288 -24.77 6.85 8.67
CA CYS A 288 -25.66 7.96 9.02
C CYS A 288 -26.75 8.22 7.96
N ASP A 289 -26.50 7.91 6.70
CA ASP A 289 -27.39 8.14 5.58
C ASP A 289 -27.57 6.87 4.72
N ALA A 290 -28.44 6.95 3.70
CA ALA A 290 -28.69 5.86 2.77
C ALA A 290 -27.60 5.72 1.69
N ALA A 291 -26.69 6.69 1.58
CA ALA A 291 -25.73 6.77 0.49
C ALA A 291 -24.87 5.50 0.38
N PRO A 292 -24.47 5.11 -0.84
CA PRO A 292 -23.54 4.01 -1.03
C PRO A 292 -22.18 4.40 -0.46
N ILE A 293 -21.66 3.57 0.44
CA ILE A 293 -20.33 3.78 1.01
C ILE A 293 -19.29 3.41 -0.05
N PRO A 294 -18.32 4.30 -0.36
CA PRO A 294 -17.27 4.02 -1.34
C PRO A 294 -16.48 2.75 -1.01
N LYS A 295 -16.07 2.01 -2.03
CA LYS A 295 -15.35 0.73 -1.85
C LYS A 295 -14.03 0.91 -1.10
N TRP A 296 -13.26 1.95 -1.41
CA TRP A 296 -12.00 2.25 -0.72
C TRP A 296 -12.21 2.34 0.81
N PHE A 297 -13.32 2.92 1.27
CA PHE A 297 -13.63 3.06 2.68
C PHE A 297 -13.96 1.71 3.33
N ARG A 298 -14.69 0.84 2.61
CA ARG A 298 -15.00 -0.52 3.05
C ARG A 298 -13.76 -1.39 3.14
N LEU A 299 -12.83 -1.26 2.19
CA LEU A 299 -11.54 -1.95 2.22
C LEU A 299 -10.69 -1.48 3.41
N LEU A 300 -10.72 -0.17 3.70
CA LEU A 300 -9.97 0.45 4.78
C LEU A 300 -10.50 0.08 6.18
N MET A 301 -11.82 0.19 6.37
CA MET A 301 -12.45 0.14 7.69
C MET A 301 -13.28 -1.14 7.93
N GLY A 302 -13.44 -1.98 6.91
CA GLY A 302 -14.31 -3.15 6.93
C GLY A 302 -15.77 -2.84 6.62
N ASN A 303 -16.59 -3.90 6.60
CA ASN A 303 -18.02 -3.83 6.29
C ASN A 303 -18.92 -3.74 7.53
N ASP A 304 -18.37 -3.87 8.74
CA ASP A 304 -19.16 -3.99 9.96
C ASP A 304 -19.57 -2.62 10.52
N MET A 305 -20.63 -2.05 9.93
CA MET A 305 -21.18 -0.74 10.27
C MET A 305 -22.55 -0.86 10.91
N ILE A 306 -22.81 -0.02 11.91
CA ILE A 306 -24.13 0.07 12.52
C ILE A 306 -24.98 1.06 11.71
N PRO A 307 -26.09 0.64 11.07
CA PRO A 307 -27.01 1.57 10.43
C PRO A 307 -27.77 2.34 11.51
N LYS A 308 -27.74 3.68 11.43
CA LYS A 308 -28.59 4.55 12.27
C LYS A 308 -30.01 4.65 11.70
N TYR A 309 -30.12 4.87 10.39
CA TYR A 309 -31.40 5.03 9.71
C TYR A 309 -32.24 3.73 9.83
N ASN A 310 -33.51 3.87 10.19
CA ASN A 310 -34.48 2.76 10.34
C ASN A 310 -34.13 1.69 11.40
N ASN A 311 -33.27 1.99 12.37
CA ASN A 311 -32.90 1.02 13.41
C ASN A 311 -33.34 1.49 14.81
N PRO A 312 -34.49 1.02 15.34
CA PRO A 312 -34.96 1.40 16.67
C PRO A 312 -34.06 0.89 17.80
N GLN A 313 -33.22 -0.12 17.53
CA GLN A 313 -32.25 -0.67 18.48
C GLN A 313 -30.87 -0.04 18.36
N PHE A 314 -30.71 1.00 17.53
CA PHE A 314 -29.43 1.65 17.21
C PHE A 314 -28.62 1.99 18.46
N GLU A 315 -29.21 2.69 19.43
CA GLU A 315 -28.50 3.12 20.64
C GLU A 315 -27.99 1.94 21.47
N CYS A 316 -28.83 0.91 21.63
CA CYS A 316 -28.47 -0.29 22.38
C CYS A 316 -27.30 -1.03 21.71
N VAL A 317 -27.40 -1.22 20.39
CA VAL A 317 -26.34 -1.86 19.59
C VAL A 317 -25.04 -1.05 19.63
N LEU A 318 -25.12 0.27 19.50
CA LEU A 318 -23.95 1.16 19.54
C LEU A 318 -23.28 1.14 20.91
N LYS A 319 -24.04 1.30 22.00
CA LYS A 319 -23.51 1.20 23.38
C LYS A 319 -22.84 -0.15 23.63
N ALA A 320 -23.48 -1.24 23.21
CA ALA A 320 -22.90 -2.59 23.34
C ALA A 320 -21.60 -2.74 22.54
N ARG A 321 -21.54 -2.18 21.33
CA ARG A 321 -20.35 -2.24 20.47
C ARG A 321 -19.20 -1.37 20.99
N VAL A 322 -19.50 -0.18 21.51
CA VAL A 322 -18.51 0.70 22.16
C VAL A 322 -17.98 0.07 23.44
N LYS A 323 -18.86 -0.47 24.30
CA LYS A 323 -18.45 -1.18 25.53
C LYS A 323 -17.51 -2.36 25.23
N ARG A 324 -17.80 -3.13 24.17
CA ARG A 324 -16.92 -4.21 23.69
C ARG A 324 -15.59 -3.68 23.13
N ALA A 325 -15.62 -2.58 22.39
CA ALA A 325 -14.42 -1.97 21.85
C ALA A 325 -13.48 -1.51 22.99
N ILE A 326 -14.03 -0.89 24.03
CA ILE A 326 -13.29 -0.43 25.22
C ILE A 326 -12.67 -1.58 26.03
N ASN A 327 -13.36 -2.72 26.16
CA ASN A 327 -12.90 -3.85 26.99
C ASN A 327 -12.61 -5.11 26.14
N PRO A 328 -11.40 -5.24 25.54
CA PRO A 328 -10.99 -6.37 24.73
C PRO A 328 -11.18 -7.75 25.35
N CYS A 329 -10.99 -7.85 26.68
CA CYS A 329 -11.04 -9.11 27.42
C CYS A 329 -12.46 -9.67 27.58
N SER A 330 -13.49 -8.89 27.25
CA SER A 330 -14.90 -9.22 27.51
C SER A 330 -15.65 -9.89 26.36
N SER A 331 -15.03 -10.17 25.21
CA SER A 331 -15.78 -10.71 24.06
C SER A 331 -15.04 -11.73 23.21
N GLU A 332 -15.83 -12.65 22.67
CA GLU A 332 -15.59 -13.48 21.49
C GLU A 332 -14.72 -12.77 20.44
N THR A 333 -13.85 -13.53 19.78
CA THR A 333 -13.00 -13.06 18.68
C THR A 333 -13.79 -12.15 17.74
N PRO A 334 -13.31 -10.91 17.47
CA PRO A 334 -13.99 -10.00 16.55
C PRO A 334 -14.33 -10.73 15.25
N LYS A 335 -15.55 -10.54 14.72
CA LYS A 335 -15.98 -11.20 13.47
C LYS A 335 -14.95 -11.02 12.36
N ASP A 336 -14.33 -9.84 12.30
CA ASP A 336 -13.26 -9.52 11.36
C ASP A 336 -12.01 -10.38 11.58
N ALA A 337 -11.60 -10.59 12.83
CA ALA A 337 -10.46 -11.46 13.16
C ALA A 337 -10.73 -12.92 12.79
N THR A 338 -11.96 -13.40 12.98
CA THR A 338 -12.37 -14.75 12.54
C THR A 338 -12.38 -14.86 11.01
N SER A 339 -12.92 -13.85 10.31
CA SER A 339 -12.93 -13.82 8.84
C SER A 339 -11.52 -13.76 8.26
N GLU A 340 -10.64 -12.95 8.84
CA GLU A 340 -9.25 -12.82 8.43
C GLU A 340 -8.46 -14.10 8.73
N ALA A 341 -8.70 -14.75 9.87
CA ALA A 341 -8.13 -16.06 10.17
C ALA A 341 -8.61 -17.13 9.17
N LYS A 342 -9.88 -17.08 8.75
CA LYS A 342 -10.44 -17.97 7.73
C LYS A 342 -9.79 -17.73 6.37
N VAL A 343 -9.69 -16.48 5.92
CA VAL A 343 -9.01 -16.13 4.66
C VAL A 343 -7.55 -16.60 4.69
N ASN A 344 -6.81 -16.36 5.79
CA ASN A 344 -5.43 -16.83 5.92
C ASN A 344 -5.33 -18.37 5.92
N TYR A 345 -6.29 -19.07 6.51
CA TYR A 345 -6.37 -20.53 6.41
C TYR A 345 -6.57 -20.97 4.95
N LEU A 346 -7.50 -20.34 4.22
CA LEU A 346 -7.78 -20.65 2.82
C LEU A 346 -6.59 -20.32 1.91
N VAL A 347 -5.88 -19.20 2.14
CA VAL A 347 -4.64 -18.85 1.43
C VAL A 347 -3.58 -19.94 1.66
N ASN A 348 -3.39 -20.39 2.90
CA ASN A 348 -2.44 -21.46 3.21
C ASN A 348 -2.84 -22.80 2.60
N PHE A 349 -4.13 -23.09 2.53
CA PHE A 349 -4.66 -24.27 1.86
C PHE A 349 -4.37 -24.20 0.35
N LEU A 350 -4.69 -23.08 -0.31
CA LEU A 350 -4.45 -22.90 -1.74
C LEU A 350 -2.95 -22.98 -2.06
N LYS A 351 -2.12 -22.34 -1.23
CA LYS A 351 -0.65 -22.38 -1.31
C LYS A 351 -0.06 -23.80 -1.29
N ARG A 352 -0.68 -24.74 -0.57
CA ARG A 352 -0.19 -26.14 -0.51
C ARG A 352 -0.61 -26.98 -1.71
N ASN A 353 -1.61 -26.53 -2.46
CA ASN A 353 -2.28 -27.32 -3.48
C ASN A 353 -2.08 -26.79 -4.91
N LEU A 354 -1.61 -25.54 -5.06
CA LEU A 354 -1.22 -24.97 -6.35
C LEU A 354 0.20 -25.43 -6.77
N PRO A 355 0.39 -25.72 -8.06
CA PRO A 355 1.73 -25.91 -8.63
C PRO A 355 2.52 -24.59 -8.58
N LEU A 356 3.86 -24.69 -8.64
CA LEU A 356 4.86 -23.61 -8.74
C LEU A 356 4.30 -22.16 -8.71
N GLN A 357 4.01 -21.65 -7.51
CA GLN A 357 3.34 -20.34 -7.30
C GLN A 357 3.98 -19.19 -8.08
N ASP A 358 5.31 -19.17 -8.15
CA ASP A 358 6.05 -18.08 -8.80
C ASP A 358 5.73 -17.97 -10.29
N MET A 359 5.26 -19.05 -10.93
CA MET A 359 4.91 -19.11 -12.35
C MET A 359 3.41 -19.34 -12.59
N CYS A 360 2.57 -19.11 -11.57
CA CYS A 360 1.12 -19.07 -11.76
C CYS A 360 0.69 -17.72 -12.34
N VAL A 361 -0.24 -17.77 -13.29
CA VAL A 361 -0.91 -16.59 -13.86
C VAL A 361 -2.40 -16.78 -13.79
N TYR A 362 -3.08 -15.80 -13.21
CA TYR A 362 -4.52 -15.81 -13.08
C TYR A 362 -5.18 -15.17 -14.31
N ILE A 363 -6.20 -15.82 -14.88
CA ILE A 363 -6.99 -15.27 -15.99
C ILE A 363 -8.42 -15.05 -15.54
N THR A 364 -8.90 -13.83 -15.77
CA THR A 364 -10.29 -13.43 -15.59
C THR A 364 -10.80 -12.62 -16.78
N GLY A 365 -12.11 -12.49 -16.89
CA GLY A 365 -12.73 -11.76 -17.98
C GLY A 365 -14.24 -11.95 -18.07
N SER A 366 -14.82 -11.56 -19.20
CA SER A 366 -16.26 -11.68 -19.43
C SER A 366 -16.70 -13.15 -19.46
N SER A 367 -17.82 -13.45 -18.79
CA SER A 367 -18.46 -14.77 -18.89
C SER A 367 -19.10 -15.04 -20.26
N LYS A 368 -19.32 -13.98 -21.05
CA LYS A 368 -19.83 -14.04 -22.42
C LYS A 368 -19.13 -12.97 -23.25
N LEU A 369 -18.26 -13.41 -24.15
CA LEU A 369 -17.53 -12.50 -25.04
C LEU A 369 -18.50 -11.82 -26.01
N GLN A 370 -18.31 -10.52 -26.24
CA GLN A 370 -19.18 -9.75 -27.11
C GLN A 370 -18.71 -9.76 -28.57
N THR A 371 -17.41 -9.96 -28.79
CA THR A 371 -16.80 -9.85 -30.12
C THR A 371 -16.04 -11.12 -30.51
N GLN A 372 -16.08 -11.46 -31.81
CA GLN A 372 -15.29 -12.55 -32.37
C GLN A 372 -13.79 -12.34 -32.17
N ARG A 373 -13.34 -11.09 -32.29
CA ARG A 373 -11.94 -10.70 -32.07
C ARG A 373 -11.48 -11.00 -30.66
N ALA A 374 -12.28 -10.71 -29.63
CA ALA A 374 -11.91 -11.04 -28.25
C ALA A 374 -11.78 -12.56 -28.04
N GLU A 375 -12.62 -13.35 -28.71
CA GLU A 375 -12.52 -14.82 -28.70
C GLU A 375 -11.22 -15.32 -29.35
N GLU A 376 -10.84 -14.74 -30.49
CA GLU A 376 -9.57 -15.02 -31.17
C GLU A 376 -8.35 -14.63 -30.33
N ILE A 377 -8.41 -13.48 -29.65
CA ILE A 377 -7.37 -13.03 -28.71
C ILE A 377 -7.24 -14.03 -27.54
N CYS A 378 -8.35 -14.47 -26.92
CA CYS A 378 -8.33 -15.51 -25.88
C CYS A 378 -7.62 -16.79 -26.35
N ARG A 379 -7.97 -17.26 -27.56
CA ARG A 379 -7.33 -18.46 -28.15
C ARG A 379 -5.85 -18.22 -28.41
N ALA A 380 -5.47 -17.07 -28.97
CA ALA A 380 -4.08 -16.74 -29.27
C ALA A 380 -3.24 -16.65 -27.98
N ILE A 381 -3.76 -16.00 -26.93
CA ILE A 381 -3.12 -15.94 -25.60
C ILE A 381 -2.92 -17.35 -25.04
N GLY A 382 -3.95 -18.21 -25.11
CA GLY A 382 -3.85 -19.60 -24.65
C GLY A 382 -2.74 -20.38 -25.38
N ARG A 383 -2.62 -20.21 -26.71
CA ARG A 383 -1.56 -20.84 -27.51
C ARG A 383 -0.17 -20.32 -27.16
N GLU A 384 0.01 -19.00 -27.04
CA GLU A 384 1.33 -18.42 -26.74
C GLU A 384 1.78 -18.74 -25.30
N LEU A 385 0.88 -18.67 -24.32
CA LEU A 385 1.19 -19.06 -22.94
C LEU A 385 1.58 -20.54 -22.85
N ALA A 386 0.95 -21.41 -23.65
CA ALA A 386 1.25 -22.85 -23.64
C ALA A 386 2.71 -23.16 -24.05
N LYS A 387 3.35 -22.29 -24.84
CA LYS A 387 4.76 -22.41 -25.26
C LYS A 387 5.76 -22.04 -24.16
N VAL A 388 5.32 -21.34 -23.10
CA VAL A 388 6.19 -20.96 -21.99
C VAL A 388 6.44 -22.17 -21.11
N GLU A 389 7.70 -22.43 -20.77
CA GLU A 389 8.06 -23.52 -19.86
C GLU A 389 7.63 -23.24 -18.42
N LYS A 390 7.15 -24.26 -17.71
CA LYS A 390 6.84 -24.23 -16.27
C LYS A 390 5.83 -23.16 -15.83
N ILE A 391 4.98 -22.68 -16.74
CA ILE A 391 3.84 -21.82 -16.38
C ILE A 391 2.62 -22.66 -16.02
N SER A 392 1.89 -22.22 -14.99
CA SER A 392 0.58 -22.72 -14.63
C SER A 392 -0.49 -21.64 -14.78
N LEU A 393 -1.61 -22.04 -15.37
CA LEU A 393 -2.74 -21.18 -15.62
C LEU A 393 -3.78 -21.39 -14.54
N VAL A 394 -4.25 -20.32 -13.91
CA VAL A 394 -5.28 -20.37 -12.89
C VAL A 394 -6.49 -19.57 -13.36
N THR A 395 -7.71 -20.12 -13.23
CA THR A 395 -8.93 -19.38 -13.55
C THR A 395 -10.00 -19.56 -12.47
N GLY A 396 -11.04 -18.74 -12.50
CA GLY A 396 -12.20 -18.90 -11.63
C GLY A 396 -13.11 -20.09 -11.98
N GLY A 397 -12.90 -20.78 -13.11
CA GLY A 397 -13.79 -21.86 -13.59
C GLY A 397 -15.12 -21.40 -14.20
N PHE A 398 -15.25 -20.10 -14.50
CA PHE A 398 -16.42 -19.50 -15.14
C PHE A 398 -16.29 -19.55 -16.66
N TYR A 399 -17.42 -19.51 -17.38
CA TYR A 399 -17.46 -19.50 -18.85
C TYR A 399 -16.78 -18.26 -19.46
N GLY A 400 -16.69 -18.23 -20.79
CA GLY A 400 -16.27 -17.05 -21.54
C GLY A 400 -14.75 -16.94 -21.66
N ALA A 401 -14.22 -15.74 -21.41
CA ALA A 401 -12.83 -15.41 -21.74
C ALA A 401 -11.80 -16.33 -21.08
N ALA A 402 -11.96 -16.56 -19.76
CA ALA A 402 -11.05 -17.39 -18.99
C ALA A 402 -11.15 -18.87 -19.38
N ASP A 403 -12.37 -19.38 -19.63
CA ASP A 403 -12.61 -20.76 -20.11
C ASP A 403 -12.00 -21.00 -21.49
N ILE A 404 -12.26 -20.12 -22.47
CA ILE A 404 -11.71 -20.25 -23.83
C ILE A 404 -10.18 -20.25 -23.80
N THR A 405 -9.59 -19.33 -23.03
CA THR A 405 -8.13 -19.22 -22.92
C THR A 405 -7.53 -20.47 -22.26
N ALA A 406 -8.12 -20.94 -21.16
CA ALA A 406 -7.63 -22.10 -20.44
C ALA A 406 -7.81 -23.41 -21.20
N LYS A 407 -8.94 -23.59 -21.89
CA LYS A 407 -9.17 -24.73 -22.77
C LYS A 407 -8.16 -24.75 -23.91
N THR A 408 -7.97 -23.62 -24.59
CA THR A 408 -7.00 -23.54 -25.70
C THR A 408 -5.58 -23.84 -25.23
N PHE A 409 -5.19 -23.35 -24.06
CA PHE A 409 -3.91 -23.66 -23.44
C PHE A 409 -3.76 -25.17 -23.13
N ASN A 410 -4.79 -25.77 -22.54
CA ASN A 410 -4.79 -27.20 -22.19
C ASN A 410 -4.68 -28.07 -23.45
N ASP A 411 -5.56 -27.83 -24.42
CA ASP A 411 -5.60 -28.56 -25.69
C ASP A 411 -4.26 -28.42 -26.45
N TYR A 412 -3.66 -27.22 -26.46
CA TYR A 412 -2.38 -27.01 -27.12
C TYR A 412 -1.25 -27.80 -26.46
N ARG A 413 -1.22 -27.87 -25.12
CA ARG A 413 -0.20 -28.64 -24.38
C ARG A 413 -0.38 -30.15 -24.54
N GLU A 414 -1.61 -30.64 -24.50
CA GLU A 414 -1.89 -32.07 -24.71
C GLU A 414 -1.45 -32.54 -26.10
N ASN A 415 -1.67 -31.71 -27.14
CA ASN A 415 -1.36 -32.07 -28.51
C ASN A 415 0.10 -31.85 -28.92
N ASN A 416 0.83 -30.96 -28.25
CA ASN A 416 2.19 -30.55 -28.67
C ASN A 416 3.29 -30.92 -27.68
N ALA A 417 3.05 -31.74 -26.65
CA ALA A 417 4.02 -31.92 -25.56
C ALA A 417 5.28 -32.75 -25.94
N PRO A 418 6.49 -32.13 -25.85
CA PRO A 418 7.74 -32.81 -25.49
C PRO A 418 7.98 -32.89 -23.97
N PHE A 419 7.05 -32.40 -23.14
CA PHE A 419 7.16 -32.33 -21.67
C PHE A 419 6.23 -33.36 -21.01
N SER A 420 6.70 -34.04 -19.96
CA SER A 420 5.97 -35.12 -19.29
C SER A 420 4.59 -34.69 -18.80
N SER A 421 3.58 -35.49 -19.15
CA SER A 421 2.15 -35.36 -18.83
C SER A 421 1.79 -35.16 -17.34
N GLU A 422 2.73 -35.32 -16.41
CA GLU A 422 2.44 -35.31 -14.97
C GLU A 422 2.16 -33.92 -14.37
N GLU A 423 2.42 -32.84 -15.10
CA GLU A 423 2.17 -31.46 -14.63
C GLU A 423 1.13 -30.72 -15.49
N SER A 424 -0.08 -31.30 -15.63
CA SER A 424 -1.23 -30.54 -16.15
C SER A 424 -1.36 -29.23 -15.38
N ALA A 425 -1.19 -28.12 -16.08
CA ALA A 425 -0.85 -26.83 -15.48
C ALA A 425 -2.05 -25.88 -15.36
N VAL A 426 -3.26 -26.33 -15.74
CA VAL A 426 -4.48 -25.56 -15.61
C VAL A 426 -5.18 -25.92 -14.30
N VAL A 427 -5.43 -24.91 -13.46
CA VAL A 427 -6.17 -25.04 -12.22
C VAL A 427 -7.38 -24.11 -12.21
N HIS A 428 -8.56 -24.65 -11.95
CA HIS A 428 -9.80 -23.90 -11.80
C HIS A 428 -10.14 -23.76 -10.31
N ILE A 429 -10.27 -22.54 -9.81
CA ILE A 429 -10.61 -22.27 -8.41
C ILE A 429 -12.06 -21.80 -8.35
N LEU A 430 -12.95 -22.70 -7.95
CA LEU A 430 -14.38 -22.45 -7.77
C LEU A 430 -14.70 -22.31 -6.28
N PRO A 431 -15.72 -21.53 -5.88
CA PRO A 431 -16.23 -21.62 -4.52
C PRO A 431 -16.98 -22.94 -4.31
N ILE A 432 -17.09 -23.37 -3.05
CA ILE A 432 -17.85 -24.58 -2.68
C ILE A 432 -19.34 -24.37 -2.98
N HIS A 433 -19.83 -23.17 -2.70
CA HIS A 433 -21.21 -22.74 -2.86
C HIS A 433 -21.26 -21.23 -3.07
N ASP A 434 -22.31 -20.72 -3.69
CA ASP A 434 -22.66 -19.29 -3.68
C ASP A 434 -24.19 -19.14 -3.62
N PRO A 435 -24.74 -18.27 -2.75
CA PRO A 435 -26.18 -18.05 -2.66
C PRO A 435 -26.76 -17.30 -3.88
N GLU A 436 -25.94 -16.60 -4.67
CA GLU A 436 -26.38 -15.93 -5.89
C GLU A 436 -26.50 -16.94 -7.04
N ASP A 437 -27.54 -16.80 -7.89
CA ASP A 437 -27.69 -17.60 -9.10
C ASP A 437 -26.71 -17.12 -10.19
N LEU A 438 -25.72 -17.96 -10.45
CA LEU A 438 -24.62 -17.78 -11.37
C LEU A 438 -24.61 -18.84 -12.48
N THR A 439 -25.71 -19.57 -12.66
CA THR A 439 -25.88 -20.59 -13.72
C THR A 439 -25.62 -20.06 -15.13
N ALA A 440 -25.90 -18.77 -15.37
CA ALA A 440 -25.60 -18.10 -16.65
C ALA A 440 -24.10 -17.86 -16.88
N LYS A 441 -23.27 -17.97 -15.85
CA LYS A 441 -21.84 -17.62 -15.87
C LYS A 441 -20.92 -18.79 -15.52
N ALA A 442 -21.43 -19.82 -14.85
CA ALA A 442 -20.69 -21.00 -14.42
C ALA A 442 -21.60 -22.24 -14.33
N ARG A 443 -20.99 -23.42 -14.15
CA ARG A 443 -21.70 -24.68 -13.86
C ARG A 443 -22.11 -24.72 -12.39
N GLN A 444 -23.27 -24.14 -12.08
CA GLN A 444 -23.82 -24.11 -10.73
C GLN A 444 -25.07 -24.99 -10.65
N ASN A 445 -25.17 -25.77 -9.58
CA ASN A 445 -26.31 -26.61 -9.26
C ASN A 445 -27.44 -25.79 -8.64
N PRO A 446 -28.69 -26.30 -8.64
CA PRO A 446 -29.82 -25.62 -8.01
C PRO A 446 -29.67 -25.39 -6.49
N ASP A 447 -28.79 -26.14 -5.83
CA ASP A 447 -28.47 -25.98 -4.41
C ASP A 447 -27.40 -24.92 -4.14
N GLY A 448 -26.94 -24.20 -5.18
CA GLY A 448 -25.91 -23.17 -5.11
C GLY A 448 -24.47 -23.69 -5.18
N SER A 449 -24.25 -25.02 -5.14
CA SER A 449 -22.93 -25.63 -5.28
C SER A 449 -22.40 -25.58 -6.72
N PHE A 450 -21.08 -25.68 -6.90
CA PHE A 450 -20.46 -25.65 -8.23
C PHE A 450 -20.01 -27.04 -8.69
N GLU A 451 -20.16 -27.32 -9.98
CA GLU A 451 -19.63 -28.52 -10.60
C GLU A 451 -18.17 -28.35 -11.01
N ALA A 452 -17.43 -29.45 -11.06
CA ALA A 452 -16.06 -29.43 -11.55
C ALA A 452 -15.99 -29.12 -13.06
N VAL A 453 -14.99 -28.34 -13.45
CA VAL A 453 -14.69 -28.09 -14.87
C VAL A 453 -14.19 -29.38 -15.52
N PRO A 454 -14.63 -29.74 -16.74
CA PRO A 454 -14.35 -31.05 -17.34
C PRO A 454 -12.89 -31.24 -17.81
N TYR A 455 -12.07 -30.20 -17.76
CA TYR A 455 -10.64 -30.24 -18.10
C TYR A 455 -9.83 -29.52 -17.03
N GLY A 456 -8.52 -29.78 -16.99
CA GLY A 456 -7.64 -29.26 -15.94
C GLY A 456 -8.01 -29.80 -14.54
N LYS A 457 -7.40 -29.21 -13.50
CA LYS A 457 -7.65 -29.56 -12.11
C LYS A 457 -8.62 -28.56 -11.48
N THR A 458 -9.79 -29.01 -11.03
CA THR A 458 -10.69 -28.15 -10.24
C THR A 458 -10.36 -28.21 -8.75
N MET A 459 -10.38 -27.05 -8.10
CA MET A 459 -10.24 -26.89 -6.66
C MET A 459 -11.39 -26.04 -6.12
N PHE A 460 -12.05 -26.54 -5.06
CA PHE A 460 -13.11 -25.80 -4.38
C PHE A 460 -12.54 -25.02 -3.18
N LEU A 461 -12.84 -23.72 -3.10
CA LEU A 461 -12.24 -22.79 -2.15
C LEU A 461 -13.21 -21.68 -1.72
N GLY A 462 -13.54 -21.64 -0.43
CA GLY A 462 -14.42 -20.63 0.15
C GLY A 462 -15.91 -20.89 -0.10
N ASP A 463 -16.76 -20.13 0.58
CA ASP A 463 -18.21 -20.29 0.62
C ASP A 463 -18.95 -19.25 -0.27
N SER A 464 -18.20 -18.47 -1.05
CA SER A 464 -18.73 -17.53 -2.04
C SER A 464 -17.66 -17.13 -3.06
N VAL A 465 -18.10 -16.61 -4.21
CA VAL A 465 -17.25 -16.01 -5.25
C VAL A 465 -16.35 -14.91 -4.68
N LYS A 466 -16.89 -14.01 -3.85
CA LYS A 466 -16.14 -12.91 -3.25
C LYS A 466 -15.03 -13.38 -2.32
N GLU A 467 -15.31 -14.40 -1.50
CA GLU A 467 -14.30 -15.00 -0.62
C GLU A 467 -13.20 -15.67 -1.44
N ARG A 468 -13.57 -16.41 -2.49
CA ARG A 468 -12.64 -17.04 -3.43
C ARG A 468 -11.72 -16.00 -4.08
N GLU A 469 -12.27 -14.91 -4.62
CA GLU A 469 -11.52 -13.83 -5.24
C GLU A 469 -10.53 -13.17 -4.27
N THR A 470 -10.96 -12.91 -3.02
CA THR A 470 -10.11 -12.35 -1.96
C THR A 470 -8.92 -13.28 -1.66
N VAL A 471 -9.14 -14.59 -1.60
CA VAL A 471 -8.07 -15.57 -1.32
C VAL A 471 -7.10 -15.67 -2.48
N VAL A 472 -7.61 -15.70 -3.72
CA VAL A 472 -6.80 -15.78 -4.95
C VAL A 472 -5.92 -14.54 -5.09
N ALA A 473 -6.49 -13.36 -4.94
CA ALA A 473 -5.80 -12.08 -5.05
C ALA A 473 -4.78 -11.82 -3.94
N ARG A 474 -4.76 -12.61 -2.85
CA ARG A 474 -3.69 -12.55 -1.83
C ARG A 474 -2.51 -13.47 -2.12
N LEU A 475 -2.68 -14.43 -3.03
CA LEU A 475 -1.69 -15.46 -3.33
C LEU A 475 -1.02 -15.27 -4.69
N LEU A 476 -1.79 -14.89 -5.71
CA LEU A 476 -1.31 -14.79 -7.08
C LEU A 476 -0.90 -13.35 -7.41
N ASP A 477 0.30 -13.17 -7.93
CA ASP A 477 0.90 -11.84 -8.14
C ASP A 477 0.58 -11.20 -9.52
N THR A 478 -0.04 -11.95 -10.43
CA THR A 478 -0.26 -11.55 -11.83
C THR A 478 -1.63 -12.01 -12.30
N CYS A 479 -2.44 -11.07 -12.76
CA CYS A 479 -3.76 -11.28 -13.34
C CYS A 479 -3.84 -10.74 -14.77
N ILE A 480 -4.37 -11.51 -15.71
CA ILE A 480 -4.70 -11.08 -17.07
C ILE A 480 -6.22 -10.88 -17.13
N VAL A 481 -6.65 -9.73 -17.66
CA VAL A 481 -8.07 -9.35 -17.74
C VAL A 481 -8.46 -9.16 -19.20
N ILE A 482 -9.48 -9.88 -19.65
CA ILE A 482 -9.99 -9.84 -21.03
C ILE A 482 -11.48 -9.48 -21.01
N GLU A 483 -11.87 -8.40 -21.69
CA GLU A 483 -13.18 -7.76 -21.54
C GLU A 483 -13.55 -7.55 -20.05
N GLY A 484 -14.67 -8.12 -19.61
CA GLY A 484 -15.11 -8.14 -18.22
C GLY A 484 -16.30 -7.23 -17.98
N GLY A 485 -17.25 -7.73 -17.20
CA GLY A 485 -18.38 -6.94 -16.70
C GLY A 485 -18.14 -6.42 -15.29
N PRO A 486 -19.19 -5.91 -14.62
CA PRO A 486 -19.11 -5.40 -13.25
C PRO A 486 -18.54 -6.38 -12.22
N GLY A 487 -18.75 -7.70 -12.43
CA GLY A 487 -18.22 -8.73 -11.54
C GLY A 487 -16.68 -8.82 -11.54
N VAL A 488 -16.05 -8.56 -12.69
CA VAL A 488 -14.59 -8.62 -12.84
C VAL A 488 -13.91 -7.43 -12.15
N VAL A 489 -14.59 -6.30 -12.01
CA VAL A 489 -14.08 -5.11 -11.33
C VAL A 489 -13.68 -5.44 -9.90
N HIS A 490 -14.51 -6.20 -9.19
CA HIS A 490 -14.24 -6.57 -7.80
C HIS A 490 -12.92 -7.35 -7.69
N GLU A 491 -12.73 -8.34 -8.55
CA GLU A 491 -11.54 -9.17 -8.61
C GLU A 491 -10.28 -8.35 -8.97
N VAL A 492 -10.36 -7.47 -9.96
CA VAL A 492 -9.26 -6.57 -10.35
C VAL A 492 -8.86 -5.64 -9.20
N GLU A 493 -9.84 -5.07 -8.49
CA GLU A 493 -9.58 -4.22 -7.34
C GLU A 493 -8.88 -4.97 -6.20
N GLU A 494 -9.23 -6.25 -5.96
CA GLU A 494 -8.53 -7.08 -4.97
C GLU A 494 -7.06 -7.30 -5.36
N PHE A 495 -6.76 -7.56 -6.65
CA PHE A 495 -5.36 -7.67 -7.10
C PHE A 495 -4.59 -6.36 -6.90
N ILE A 496 -5.18 -5.22 -7.25
CA ILE A 496 -4.53 -3.91 -7.07
C ILE A 496 -4.30 -3.61 -5.59
N TRP A 497 -5.28 -3.95 -4.74
CA TRP A 497 -5.18 -3.74 -3.29
C TRP A 497 -4.03 -4.54 -2.66
N ASN A 498 -3.74 -5.72 -3.20
CA ASN A 498 -2.63 -6.56 -2.77
C ASN A 498 -1.29 -6.21 -3.47
N ASP A 499 -1.20 -5.06 -4.14
CA ASP A 499 -0.02 -4.61 -4.91
C ASP A 499 0.42 -5.65 -5.96
N HIS A 500 -0.53 -6.35 -6.56
CA HIS A 500 -0.29 -7.32 -7.63
C HIS A 500 -0.49 -6.69 -9.01
N PHE A 501 0.10 -7.31 -10.03
CA PHE A 501 0.04 -6.81 -11.40
C PHE A 501 -1.23 -7.26 -12.09
N VAL A 502 -1.85 -6.32 -12.80
CA VAL A 502 -3.00 -6.55 -13.67
C VAL A 502 -2.58 -6.20 -15.09
N ILE A 503 -2.77 -7.11 -16.03
CA ILE A 503 -2.49 -6.94 -17.47
C ILE A 503 -3.84 -6.86 -18.19
N PRO A 504 -4.36 -5.64 -18.44
CA PRO A 504 -5.62 -5.48 -19.15
C PRO A 504 -5.45 -5.53 -20.66
N ILE A 505 -6.23 -6.37 -21.35
CA ILE A 505 -6.32 -6.33 -22.82
C ILE A 505 -7.29 -5.21 -23.23
N MET A 506 -6.80 -3.97 -23.16
CA MET A 506 -7.59 -2.74 -23.32
C MET A 506 -8.43 -2.70 -24.62
N SER A 507 -7.90 -3.26 -25.71
CA SER A 507 -8.56 -3.29 -27.02
C SER A 507 -9.85 -4.13 -27.05
N THR A 508 -10.10 -4.95 -26.02
CA THR A 508 -11.32 -5.77 -25.89
C THR A 508 -12.49 -5.04 -25.22
N GLY A 509 -12.28 -3.88 -24.60
CA GLY A 509 -13.34 -3.12 -23.93
C GLY A 509 -13.74 -3.69 -22.56
N GLY A 510 -14.94 -3.38 -22.08
CA GLY A 510 -15.40 -3.82 -20.75
C GLY A 510 -14.53 -3.29 -19.61
N ALA A 511 -14.39 -4.07 -18.53
CA ALA A 511 -13.53 -3.77 -17.40
C ALA A 511 -12.06 -3.61 -17.82
N ALA A 512 -11.55 -4.47 -18.72
CA ALA A 512 -10.21 -4.38 -19.28
C ALA A 512 -9.99 -3.09 -20.08
N GLY A 513 -11.04 -2.48 -20.64
CA GLY A 513 -11.00 -1.20 -21.35
C GLY A 513 -11.29 0.02 -20.46
N GLY A 514 -11.45 -0.14 -19.14
CA GLY A 514 -11.70 0.96 -18.20
C GLY A 514 -13.16 1.30 -17.95
N GLN A 515 -14.10 0.46 -18.41
CA GLN A 515 -15.52 0.61 -18.07
C GLN A 515 -15.79 0.16 -16.62
N TYR A 516 -16.99 0.48 -16.12
CA TYR A 516 -17.46 0.05 -14.79
C TYR A 516 -16.67 0.58 -13.59
N GLY A 517 -15.85 1.62 -13.79
CA GLY A 517 -15.13 2.30 -12.70
C GLY A 517 -13.87 1.57 -12.21
N VAL A 518 -13.23 0.77 -13.07
CA VAL A 518 -11.96 0.09 -12.75
C VAL A 518 -10.87 1.14 -12.46
N PRO A 519 -9.99 0.93 -11.46
CA PRO A 519 -8.97 1.92 -11.11
C PRO A 519 -8.00 2.19 -12.27
N VAL A 520 -7.78 3.48 -12.58
CA VAL A 520 -6.95 3.94 -13.70
C VAL A 520 -5.50 3.42 -13.67
N LYS A 521 -5.02 3.08 -12.47
CA LYS A 521 -3.68 2.51 -12.22
C LYS A 521 -3.39 1.26 -13.05
N ILE A 522 -4.40 0.50 -13.47
CA ILE A 522 -4.17 -0.70 -14.30
C ILE A 522 -3.70 -0.37 -15.71
N PHE A 523 -3.86 0.87 -16.17
CA PHE A 523 -3.47 1.33 -17.51
C PHE A 523 -2.06 1.92 -17.56
N GLU A 524 -1.46 2.15 -16.39
CA GLU A 524 -0.09 2.64 -16.28
C GLU A 524 0.90 1.52 -16.59
N VAL A 525 1.93 1.83 -17.40
CA VAL A 525 2.96 0.85 -17.77
C VAL A 525 3.71 0.38 -16.52
N PRO A 526 3.70 -0.92 -16.18
CA PRO A 526 4.42 -1.41 -15.03
C PRO A 526 5.96 -1.28 -15.18
N PRO A 527 6.71 -1.08 -14.08
CA PRO A 527 8.16 -0.97 -14.16
C PRO A 527 8.83 -2.22 -14.74
N GLY A 528 9.63 -2.02 -15.79
CA GLY A 528 10.39 -3.10 -16.44
C GLY A 528 9.66 -3.79 -17.59
N VAL A 529 8.43 -3.37 -17.88
CA VAL A 529 7.69 -3.73 -19.10
C VAL A 529 8.13 -2.80 -20.24
N ASP A 530 8.17 -3.34 -21.46
CA ASP A 530 8.48 -2.56 -22.67
C ASP A 530 7.25 -1.79 -23.14
N ASP A 531 7.42 -0.50 -23.44
CA ASP A 531 6.33 0.39 -23.86
C ASP A 531 5.68 -0.07 -25.18
N THR A 532 6.43 -0.74 -26.06
CA THR A 532 5.90 -1.24 -27.34
C THR A 532 4.95 -2.41 -27.11
N ASP A 533 5.33 -3.39 -26.29
CA ASP A 533 4.46 -4.51 -25.92
C ASP A 533 3.21 -4.00 -25.17
N TRP A 534 3.35 -3.01 -24.29
CA TRP A 534 2.20 -2.44 -23.57
C TRP A 534 1.22 -1.71 -24.49
N SER A 535 1.73 -0.96 -25.47
CA SER A 535 0.91 -0.18 -26.41
C SER A 535 0.01 -1.09 -27.26
N VAL A 536 0.53 -2.26 -27.67
CA VAL A 536 -0.21 -3.27 -28.45
C VAL A 536 -1.51 -3.71 -27.75
N LEU A 537 -1.55 -3.72 -26.40
CA LEU A 537 -2.75 -4.10 -25.66
C LEU A 537 -3.93 -3.14 -25.90
N SER A 538 -3.65 -1.88 -26.26
CA SER A 538 -4.65 -0.84 -26.55
C SER A 538 -5.04 -0.76 -28.04
N GLU A 539 -4.27 -1.39 -28.93
CA GLU A 539 -4.44 -1.28 -30.37
C GLU A 539 -5.62 -2.13 -30.88
N LYS A 540 -6.56 -1.47 -31.56
CA LYS A 540 -7.74 -2.15 -32.15
C LYS A 540 -7.44 -2.86 -33.48
N GLU A 541 -6.34 -2.53 -34.11
CA GLU A 541 -5.93 -3.11 -35.40
C GLU A 541 -4.87 -4.21 -35.25
N ALA A 542 -4.25 -4.33 -34.05
CA ALA A 542 -3.28 -5.38 -33.77
C ALA A 542 -3.90 -6.77 -33.93
N THR A 543 -3.15 -7.68 -34.53
CA THR A 543 -3.60 -9.06 -34.73
C THR A 543 -3.67 -9.80 -33.39
N PRO A 544 -4.56 -10.79 -33.24
CA PRO A 544 -4.66 -11.59 -32.01
C PRO A 544 -3.32 -12.20 -31.58
N GLU A 545 -2.50 -12.63 -32.53
CA GLU A 545 -1.16 -13.19 -32.31
C GLU A 545 -0.15 -12.16 -31.78
N GLU A 546 -0.17 -10.93 -32.29
CA GLU A 546 0.67 -9.84 -31.78
C GLU A 546 0.31 -9.48 -30.35
N VAL A 547 -1.00 -9.36 -30.06
CA VAL A 547 -1.49 -9.13 -28.70
C VAL A 547 -1.07 -10.25 -27.76
N ALA A 548 -1.24 -11.51 -28.17
CA ALA A 548 -0.85 -12.66 -27.36
C ALA A 548 0.66 -12.69 -27.06
N LYS A 549 1.50 -12.39 -28.06
CA LYS A 549 2.95 -12.32 -27.88
C LYS A 549 3.35 -11.20 -26.91
N ALA A 550 2.74 -10.03 -27.05
CA ALA A 550 2.95 -8.90 -26.14
C ALA A 550 2.57 -9.28 -24.69
N VAL A 551 1.41 -9.90 -24.48
CA VAL A 551 0.98 -10.37 -23.14
C VAL A 551 2.01 -11.30 -22.50
N VAL A 552 2.53 -12.27 -23.26
CA VAL A 552 3.56 -13.20 -22.75
C VAL A 552 4.86 -12.46 -22.42
N ASN A 553 5.31 -11.53 -23.26
CA ASN A 553 6.51 -10.73 -23.01
C ASN A 553 6.37 -9.88 -21.74
N ILE A 554 5.22 -9.23 -21.56
CA ILE A 554 4.88 -8.42 -20.38
C ILE A 554 4.92 -9.30 -19.14
N MET A 555 4.20 -10.43 -19.16
CA MET A 555 4.16 -11.39 -18.05
C MET A 555 5.56 -11.88 -17.67
N ILE A 556 6.38 -12.31 -18.63
CA ILE A 556 7.76 -12.75 -18.37
C ILE A 556 8.59 -11.62 -17.74
N SER A 557 8.43 -10.39 -18.22
CA SER A 557 9.15 -9.23 -17.71
C SER A 557 8.77 -8.91 -16.26
N LEU A 558 7.48 -8.97 -15.94
CA LEU A 558 6.95 -8.81 -14.58
C LEU A 558 7.47 -9.90 -13.63
N LYS A 559 7.39 -11.17 -14.04
CA LYS A 559 7.90 -12.30 -13.24
C LYS A 559 9.41 -12.20 -13.01
N LYS A 560 10.19 -11.80 -14.03
CA LYS A 560 11.62 -11.52 -13.88
C LYS A 560 11.89 -10.39 -12.89
N ALA A 561 11.09 -9.33 -12.92
CA ALA A 561 11.21 -8.22 -11.97
C ALA A 561 10.95 -8.66 -10.53
N LEU A 562 9.96 -9.55 -10.31
CA LEU A 562 9.63 -10.12 -8.99
C LEU A 562 10.73 -11.03 -8.43
N VAL A 563 11.31 -11.90 -9.27
CA VAL A 563 12.38 -12.83 -8.86
C VAL A 563 13.73 -12.12 -8.66
N SER A 564 13.98 -11.03 -9.39
CA SER A 564 15.25 -10.30 -9.27
C SER A 564 15.40 -9.73 -7.85
N PRO A 565 16.42 -10.14 -7.07
CA PRO A 565 16.62 -9.57 -5.75
C PRO A 565 16.93 -8.07 -5.89
N PRO A 566 16.50 -7.21 -4.96
CA PRO A 566 16.77 -5.76 -4.98
C PRO A 566 18.27 -5.38 -4.89
N ASN A 567 19.18 -6.36 -4.96
CA ASN A 567 20.62 -6.23 -4.90
C ASN A 567 21.27 -5.62 -6.17
N THR A 568 20.53 -5.37 -7.25
CA THR A 568 21.05 -4.66 -8.44
C THR A 568 21.47 -3.21 -8.16
N LEU A 569 21.01 -2.61 -7.05
CA LEU A 569 21.50 -1.32 -6.54
C LEU A 569 22.96 -1.35 -6.02
N LYS A 570 23.49 -2.51 -5.64
CA LYS A 570 24.89 -2.62 -5.15
C LYS A 570 25.93 -2.68 -6.27
N LYS A 571 25.57 -3.18 -7.46
CA LYS A 571 26.52 -3.30 -8.58
C LYS A 571 26.73 -1.97 -9.31
N SER A 572 25.71 -1.13 -9.45
CA SER A 572 25.86 0.21 -10.04
C SER A 572 26.74 1.13 -9.18
N THR A 573 26.59 1.07 -7.85
CA THR A 573 27.43 1.83 -6.92
C THR A 573 28.87 1.32 -6.85
N ALA A 574 29.12 0.02 -7.00
CA ALA A 574 30.47 -0.53 -7.08
C ALA A 574 31.21 -0.11 -8.38
N ILE A 575 30.50 -0.06 -9.52
CA ILE A 575 31.07 0.39 -10.81
C ILE A 575 31.35 1.91 -10.78
N LEU A 576 30.47 2.72 -10.15
CA LEU A 576 30.70 4.15 -9.92
C LEU A 576 31.86 4.41 -8.94
N LYS A 577 32.01 3.61 -7.87
CA LYS A 577 33.17 3.68 -6.96
C LYS A 577 34.48 3.32 -7.66
N ARG A 578 34.47 2.36 -8.59
CA ARG A 578 35.66 2.00 -9.40
C ARG A 578 36.05 3.09 -10.38
N LYS A 579 35.09 3.77 -11.04
CA LYS A 579 35.35 4.91 -11.92
C LYS A 579 35.81 6.16 -11.14
N SER A 580 35.26 6.41 -9.97
CA SER A 580 35.68 7.51 -9.08
C SER A 580 37.11 7.32 -8.56
N ARG A 581 37.50 6.10 -8.14
CA ARG A 581 38.89 5.80 -7.75
C ARG A 581 39.89 5.97 -8.89
N ARG A 582 39.54 5.61 -10.13
CA ARG A 582 40.42 5.83 -11.30
C ARG A 582 40.62 7.31 -11.61
N LYS A 583 39.56 8.13 -11.48
CA LYS A 583 39.62 9.58 -11.71
C LYS A 583 40.43 10.32 -10.63
N LEU A 584 40.42 9.81 -9.39
CA LEU A 584 41.21 10.36 -8.28
C LEU A 584 42.70 9.99 -8.36
N LEU A 585 43.04 8.86 -8.98
CA LEU A 585 44.43 8.47 -9.24
C LEU A 585 45.06 9.27 -10.41
N CYS A 586 44.32 9.52 -11.50
CA CYS A 586 44.82 10.39 -12.58
C CYS A 586 45.07 11.83 -12.11
N ARG A 587 44.18 12.40 -11.27
CA ARG A 587 44.38 13.74 -10.70
C ARG A 587 45.59 13.85 -9.75
N ARG A 588 46.09 12.74 -9.20
CA ARG A 588 47.32 12.73 -8.39
C ARG A 588 48.59 12.68 -9.25
N GLN A 589 48.50 12.20 -10.48
CA GLN A 589 49.63 12.23 -11.43
C GLN A 589 49.78 13.63 -12.06
N ASP A 590 48.67 14.28 -12.42
CA ASP A 590 48.72 15.64 -12.99
C ASP A 590 49.18 16.72 -11.98
N LEU A 591 49.09 16.46 -10.68
CA LEU A 591 49.56 17.38 -9.63
C LEU A 591 51.02 17.14 -9.21
N GLN A 592 51.69 16.11 -9.74
CA GLN A 592 53.13 15.91 -9.53
C GLN A 592 53.99 16.48 -10.67
N GLU A 593 53.39 17.03 -11.73
CA GLU A 593 54.12 17.55 -12.90
C GLU A 593 54.23 19.08 -12.94
N ILE A 594 53.80 19.78 -11.87
CA ILE A 594 53.89 21.24 -11.76
C ILE A 594 54.61 21.61 -10.45
N GLU A 595 55.93 21.44 -10.43
CA GLU A 595 56.86 22.31 -9.69
C GLU A 595 58.32 21.92 -10.00
N LEU A 596 58.94 22.63 -10.95
CA LEU A 596 60.39 22.68 -11.11
C LEU A 596 60.81 24.14 -11.34
N VAL A 597 61.09 24.84 -10.24
CA VAL A 597 61.96 26.03 -10.25
C VAL A 597 63.10 25.79 -9.25
N PRO A 598 64.37 25.98 -9.66
CA PRO A 598 65.51 25.58 -8.85
C PRO A 598 65.98 26.71 -7.92
N VAL A 599 66.34 26.37 -6.68
CA VAL A 599 67.17 27.20 -5.81
C VAL A 599 68.31 26.34 -5.25
N PRO A 600 69.56 26.85 -5.19
CA PRO A 600 70.73 26.03 -4.92
C PRO A 600 71.13 25.98 -3.43
N ASN A 601 71.83 24.88 -3.13
CA ASN A 601 72.88 24.69 -2.12
C ASN A 601 72.55 24.34 -0.65
N LYS A 602 72.96 23.09 -0.35
CA LYS A 602 73.86 22.65 0.76
C LYS A 602 73.25 22.36 2.15
N ILE A 603 73.18 21.07 2.51
CA ILE A 603 74.00 20.28 3.49
C ILE A 603 73.19 19.02 3.93
N PRO A 604 73.81 17.83 4.09
CA PRO A 604 73.12 16.54 4.31
C PRO A 604 73.11 16.10 5.78
N LEU A 605 72.27 15.11 6.12
CA LEU A 605 72.42 14.04 7.15
C LEU A 605 71.02 13.43 7.43
N SER A 606 70.70 12.23 6.92
CA SER A 606 70.91 10.89 7.51
C SER A 606 69.86 10.45 8.54
N ALA A 607 69.37 9.21 8.37
CA ALA A 607 68.50 8.41 9.26
C ALA A 607 66.98 8.69 9.13
N MET A 608 66.06 7.73 9.08
CA MET A 608 66.07 6.34 9.55
C MET A 608 65.27 5.40 8.63
N ARG A 609 65.76 4.16 8.65
CA ARG A 609 65.25 2.92 8.10
C ARG A 609 64.20 2.30 9.05
N ASN A 610 63.24 1.61 8.42
CA ASN A 610 62.69 0.29 8.77
C ASN A 610 61.91 0.08 10.08
N VAL A 611 61.09 -0.98 10.02
CA VAL A 611 60.63 -1.94 11.06
C VAL A 611 59.09 -1.97 11.11
N TYR A 612 58.37 -3.10 10.97
CA TYR A 612 58.67 -4.49 10.64
C TYR A 612 57.35 -5.17 10.20
N GLU A 613 57.47 -6.16 9.34
CA GLU A 613 56.48 -7.18 8.98
C GLU A 613 56.45 -8.32 10.01
N MET A 614 55.38 -9.13 9.98
CA MET A 614 55.25 -10.56 10.39
C MET A 614 54.19 -10.83 11.48
N ARG A 615 53.16 -11.61 11.11
CA ARG A 615 53.15 -13.06 11.41
C ARG A 615 52.04 -13.82 10.67
N GLU A 616 52.49 -14.81 9.90
CA GLU A 616 51.84 -16.00 9.34
C GLU A 616 51.46 -17.01 10.47
N SER A 617 50.25 -17.59 10.49
CA SER A 617 49.79 -18.88 9.91
C SER A 617 50.03 -20.14 10.76
N SER A 618 48.98 -20.95 11.00
CA SER A 618 49.00 -22.43 11.21
C SER A 618 47.55 -22.96 11.05
N GLU A 619 47.20 -23.75 10.02
CA GLU A 619 47.08 -25.25 9.97
C GLU A 619 45.87 -25.81 10.77
N VAL A 620 44.81 -26.36 10.16
CA VAL A 620 44.59 -27.68 9.48
C VAL A 620 44.74 -28.91 10.39
N SER A 621 43.63 -29.62 10.67
CA SER A 621 43.58 -31.09 10.76
C SER A 621 42.14 -31.63 10.74
N GLN A 622 41.92 -32.70 9.95
CA GLN A 622 40.73 -33.57 9.90
C GLN A 622 40.87 -34.71 10.94
N CYS A 623 39.77 -35.27 11.46
CA CYS A 623 39.23 -36.61 11.13
C CYS A 623 38.23 -37.15 12.20
N SER A 624 37.20 -37.84 11.65
CA SER A 624 36.47 -39.05 12.13
C SER A 624 35.71 -39.12 13.48
N SER A 625 34.41 -39.45 13.29
CA SER A 625 33.59 -40.53 13.89
C SER A 625 33.07 -40.49 15.33
N ASP A 626 31.82 -40.97 15.41
CA ASP A 626 31.05 -41.54 16.54
C ASP A 626 30.06 -40.65 17.31
N GLU A 627 28.78 -40.83 16.93
CA GLU A 627 27.58 -40.71 17.77
C GLU A 627 27.57 -41.83 18.86
N PRO A 628 26.87 -41.72 20.02
CA PRO A 628 25.42 -41.50 20.01
C PRO A 628 24.79 -40.75 21.19
N SER A 629 23.51 -40.46 20.99
CA SER A 629 22.44 -40.25 21.98
C SER A 629 22.43 -38.92 22.75
N SER A 630 21.51 -38.03 22.34
CA SER A 630 20.96 -37.04 23.26
C SER A 630 19.45 -36.91 23.16
N ILE A 631 18.88 -36.94 24.36
CA ILE A 631 17.48 -36.85 24.76
C ILE A 631 16.77 -35.65 24.12
N VAL A 632 15.79 -35.92 23.26
CA VAL A 632 14.86 -34.88 22.78
C VAL A 632 13.71 -34.74 23.77
N LYS A 633 13.72 -33.64 24.52
CA LYS A 633 12.56 -33.18 25.30
C LYS A 633 11.44 -32.79 24.32
N VAL A 634 10.43 -33.66 24.20
CA VAL A 634 9.18 -33.38 23.48
C VAL A 634 8.41 -32.29 24.22
N LYS A 635 8.36 -31.08 23.65
CA LYS A 635 7.40 -30.05 24.03
C LYS A 635 5.99 -30.55 23.65
N ARG A 636 5.25 -30.99 24.66
CA ARG A 636 3.84 -31.40 24.54
C ARG A 636 3.01 -30.17 24.16
N SER A 637 2.46 -30.16 22.95
CA SER A 637 1.70 -29.04 22.41
C SER A 637 0.23 -29.07 22.87
N TRP A 638 -0.31 -27.86 23.04
CA TRP A 638 -1.69 -27.50 23.39
C TRP A 638 -2.77 -28.18 22.51
N TRP A 639 -2.39 -28.71 21.33
CA TRP A 639 -3.27 -29.34 20.34
C TRP A 639 -4.03 -30.58 20.83
N ARG A 640 -3.52 -31.36 21.80
CA ARG A 640 -4.28 -32.51 22.35
C ARG A 640 -5.44 -32.09 23.26
N ARG A 641 -5.41 -30.88 23.85
CA ARG A 641 -6.55 -30.36 24.63
C ARG A 641 -7.70 -29.90 23.72
N PHE A 642 -7.37 -29.38 22.54
CA PHE A 642 -8.37 -28.97 21.54
C PHE A 642 -9.13 -30.18 20.94
N LEU A 643 -8.43 -31.27 20.63
CA LEU A 643 -9.06 -32.48 20.07
C LEU A 643 -9.93 -33.26 21.08
N ASN A 644 -9.63 -33.18 22.38
CA ASN A 644 -10.47 -33.80 23.41
C ASN A 644 -11.75 -33.00 23.70
N ALA A 645 -11.79 -31.70 23.40
CA ALA A 645 -13.00 -30.88 23.54
C ALA A 645 -14.04 -31.15 22.44
N LEU A 646 -13.60 -31.64 21.26
CA LEU A 646 -14.47 -31.99 20.13
C LEU A 646 -15.07 -33.41 20.21
N LYS A 647 -14.56 -34.28 21.10
CA LYS A 647 -15.07 -35.65 21.28
C LYS A 647 -16.23 -35.78 22.28
N HIS A 648 -16.67 -34.70 22.91
CA HIS A 648 -17.79 -34.72 23.87
C HIS A 648 -19.09 -34.07 23.37
N LYS A 649 -19.22 -33.91 22.05
CA LYS A 649 -20.51 -33.64 21.41
C LYS A 649 -20.69 -34.61 20.23
N ASN A 650 -21.07 -35.83 20.58
CA ASN A 650 -21.90 -36.76 19.82
C ASN A 650 -22.54 -37.73 20.80
#